data_AF-A0A3A9FGK5-F1
#
_entry.id   AF-A0A3A9FGK5-F1
#
_cell.length_a   1.000
_cell.length_b   1.000
_cell.length_c   1.000
_cell.angle_alpha   90.00
_cell.angle_beta   90.00
_cell.angle_gamma   90.00
#
_symmetry.space_group_name_H-M   'P 1'
#
loop_
_entity.id
_entity.type
_entity.pdbx_description
1 polymer ?
#
loop_
_entity_poly.entity_id
_entity_poly.type
_entity_poly.pdbx_seq_one_letter_code
_entity_poly.pdbx_strand_id
1 'polypeptide(L)'
;MMIRVLFSLRRLRIFPFFFFSIIRLFLAYSAVEVPFNVLRFEIFICLGTFQRDVEKKNDVCIDEHSDCLRGKMMEKMRQCRWIAKGCIKFLFLSLLVCIWGQKSDAKESNGLNFQELNSKTTQIEVLQKTVKGLASGNELSEGKTYSGPYSFWCGNLDDDVEPEMIVGVIEMDEWDRPVERLLVFDLKGKEEVTSELLFITDPPIPIRYGFASTADGERMVFNCVVSAGTGEISEGIVRLNDNKTELVYTETGSYSLADGGSSSFETEDTSGCYDPLSEENTYWGPLASTVIKTRNLVLGVDNNSFYHTEEGLNKREKYEITEAQKKVLLAGEKKGTAADIERQLSRERGGICYGISAMMGLVKEEKLWVSDFDTEAMTFFGMETPNTNDDLYHELCYLYMMQFLMEKEDYNSIVHTGWFGRWKPDDLKSMVEEIANSDKQQMLTYSYDGGGHAVVVKDLISYPTLGIYDLVFYDINSVREENPDGFYYHMYIKDDYSDFVIQSYSHEIRPDNFSNLQLIDIDKIAKHKPVKVSEEDVEELDSQTESDMIESGKKSIISVILPLSFLRIDWDSSSEGILLEDGQMTGETQAVNWMPSIVNDLGDNASQVYSRMELPDSRNYSIKCSPDEDVNLSINTGEGYYFIEANGIEDVSVSAENGIAFTGDDFTFQAGQMLTGNEEVILAQAAGTGTGTVSISETGNELHVNSQEPVQIESITTIQNMEVTRHEVNQETTDFIWKPDSTPKTESSVNWSFMLGVGIPVLTVSSVWFVLAH
;
A
#
# COMPACT_ATOMS: atom_id res chain seq x y z
N MET A 1 -27.36 -4.71 36.31
CA MET A 1 -27.75 -6.09 36.71
C MET A 1 -26.62 -6.86 37.41
N MET A 2 -25.37 -6.76 36.93
CA MET A 2 -24.17 -7.42 37.51
C MET A 2 -23.86 -7.07 38.98
N ILE A 3 -24.10 -5.82 39.40
CA ILE A 3 -23.88 -5.35 40.78
C ILE A 3 -24.85 -6.01 41.79
N ARG A 4 -26.06 -6.38 41.37
CA ARG A 4 -27.03 -7.10 42.23
C ARG A 4 -26.66 -8.57 42.42
N VAL A 5 -25.99 -9.19 41.43
CA VAL A 5 -25.48 -10.57 41.54
C VAL A 5 -24.28 -10.65 42.50
N LEU A 6 -23.39 -9.65 42.47
CA LEU A 6 -22.23 -9.56 43.35
C LEU A 6 -22.59 -9.39 44.84
N PHE A 7 -23.70 -8.72 45.15
CA PHE A 7 -24.16 -8.58 46.54
C PHE A 7 -24.82 -9.85 47.10
N SER A 8 -25.48 -10.67 46.26
CA SER A 8 -26.07 -11.96 46.67
C SER A 8 -25.02 -13.05 46.92
N LEU A 9 -23.90 -13.03 46.20
CA LEU A 9 -22.81 -14.00 46.35
C LEU A 9 -21.95 -13.79 47.62
N ARG A 10 -22.12 -12.67 48.33
CA ARG A 10 -21.39 -12.35 49.57
C ARG A 10 -21.83 -13.20 50.77
N ARG A 11 -23.02 -13.82 50.73
CA ARG A 11 -23.56 -14.69 51.80
C ARG A 11 -23.20 -16.17 51.65
N LEU A 12 -22.83 -16.61 50.45
CA LEU A 12 -22.36 -17.96 50.18
C LEU A 12 -20.83 -17.91 50.20
N ARG A 13 -20.16 -18.72 51.02
CA ARG A 13 -18.69 -18.75 51.19
C ARG A 13 -17.92 -19.24 49.94
N ILE A 14 -18.33 -18.81 48.75
CA ILE A 14 -17.85 -19.23 47.42
C ILE A 14 -17.09 -18.08 46.74
N PHE A 15 -17.05 -16.90 47.36
CA PHE A 15 -16.32 -15.71 46.87
C PHE A 15 -14.86 -15.97 46.44
N PRO A 16 -14.07 -16.83 47.12
CA PRO A 16 -12.70 -17.11 46.67
C PRO A 16 -12.68 -17.78 45.30
N PHE A 17 -13.51 -18.81 45.08
CA PHE A 17 -13.52 -19.57 43.83
C PHE A 17 -14.00 -18.75 42.64
N PHE A 18 -15.04 -17.93 42.82
CA PHE A 18 -15.58 -17.10 41.75
C PHE A 18 -14.62 -15.95 41.37
N PHE A 19 -13.88 -15.41 42.33
CA PHE A 19 -12.86 -14.38 42.12
C PHE A 19 -11.66 -14.92 41.34
N PHE A 20 -11.24 -16.16 41.62
CA PHE A 20 -10.16 -16.82 40.87
C PHE A 20 -10.54 -17.18 39.43
N SER A 21 -11.80 -17.54 39.16
CA SER A 21 -12.30 -17.79 37.80
C SER A 21 -12.36 -16.52 36.96
N ILE A 22 -12.77 -15.38 37.53
CA ILE A 22 -12.79 -14.09 36.82
C ILE A 22 -11.36 -13.61 36.53
N ILE A 23 -10.42 -13.76 37.47
CA ILE A 23 -9.01 -13.45 37.24
C ILE A 23 -8.41 -14.35 36.15
N ARG A 24 -8.74 -15.65 36.12
CA ARG A 24 -8.34 -16.55 35.02
C ARG A 24 -8.92 -16.13 33.67
N LEU A 25 -10.18 -15.72 33.62
CA LEU A 25 -10.84 -15.28 32.38
C LEU A 25 -10.24 -13.95 31.86
N PHE A 26 -9.87 -13.05 32.78
CA PHE A 26 -9.27 -11.76 32.45
C PHE A 26 -7.79 -11.87 32.03
N LEU A 27 -7.06 -12.82 32.64
CA LEU A 27 -5.66 -13.13 32.29
C LEU A 27 -5.54 -13.93 30.98
N ALA A 28 -6.59 -14.61 30.54
CA ALA A 28 -6.63 -15.23 29.21
C ALA A 28 -6.83 -14.20 28.07
N TYR A 29 -7.21 -12.95 28.41
CA TYR A 29 -7.55 -11.89 27.45
C TYR A 29 -6.57 -10.71 27.45
N SER A 30 -5.54 -10.72 28.28
CA SER A 30 -4.58 -9.60 28.40
C SER A 30 -3.15 -10.07 28.10
N ALA A 31 -2.65 -9.69 26.93
CA ALA A 31 -1.28 -9.95 26.44
C ALA A 31 -0.25 -9.04 27.14
N VAL A 32 -0.10 -9.18 28.46
CA VAL A 32 0.88 -8.40 29.24
C VAL A 32 1.77 -9.35 30.04
N GLU A 33 2.98 -9.59 29.54
CA GLU A 33 4.04 -10.29 30.26
C GLU A 33 4.61 -9.38 31.37
N VAL A 34 4.30 -9.70 32.62
CA VAL A 34 4.95 -9.14 33.83
C VAL A 34 5.46 -10.33 34.66
N PRO A 35 6.67 -10.26 35.27
CA PRO A 35 7.40 -11.44 35.74
C PRO A 35 6.64 -12.21 36.84
N PHE A 36 5.99 -13.28 36.41
CA PHE A 36 5.13 -14.17 37.19
C PHE A 36 5.86 -15.01 38.26
N ASN A 37 7.19 -14.91 38.32
CA ASN A 37 8.02 -15.74 39.19
C ASN A 37 8.03 -15.28 40.66
N VAL A 38 7.79 -14.00 40.96
CA VAL A 38 7.78 -13.51 42.35
C VAL A 38 6.44 -13.80 43.04
N LEU A 39 5.32 -13.66 42.32
CA LEU A 39 3.97 -13.90 42.87
C LEU A 39 3.67 -15.39 43.06
N ARG A 40 4.14 -16.26 42.16
CA ARG A 40 4.05 -17.73 42.33
C ARG A 40 4.81 -18.17 43.58
N PHE A 41 5.98 -17.59 43.86
CA PHE A 41 6.86 -18.02 44.96
C PHE A 41 6.25 -17.71 46.34
N GLU A 42 5.69 -16.51 46.55
CA GLU A 42 5.11 -16.14 47.85
C GLU A 42 3.76 -16.85 48.14
N ILE A 43 2.96 -17.10 47.10
CA ILE A 43 1.69 -17.84 47.23
C ILE A 43 1.96 -19.33 47.51
N PHE A 44 2.98 -19.93 46.88
CA PHE A 44 3.39 -21.31 47.19
C PHE A 44 3.93 -21.46 48.61
N ILE A 45 4.65 -20.47 49.14
CA ILE A 45 5.13 -20.47 50.54
C ILE A 45 3.94 -20.39 51.51
N CYS A 46 2.92 -19.59 51.20
CA CYS A 46 1.72 -19.48 52.02
C CYS A 46 0.86 -20.76 51.99
N LEU A 47 0.74 -21.44 50.85
CA LEU A 47 0.01 -22.71 50.72
C LEU A 47 0.78 -23.90 51.30
N GLY A 48 2.10 -23.95 51.08
CA GLY A 48 2.97 -25.01 51.62
C GLY A 48 3.08 -24.99 53.14
N THR A 49 3.04 -23.80 53.76
CA THR A 49 2.95 -23.68 55.24
C THR A 49 1.56 -24.04 55.78
N PHE A 50 0.50 -23.75 55.03
CA PHE A 50 -0.87 -24.09 55.42
C PHE A 50 -1.13 -25.60 55.37
N GLN A 51 -0.63 -26.30 54.34
CA GLN A 51 -0.82 -27.75 54.19
C GLN A 51 -0.02 -28.53 55.24
N ARG A 52 1.21 -28.09 55.58
CA ARG A 52 2.05 -28.68 56.64
C ARG A 52 1.46 -28.52 58.05
N ASP A 53 0.80 -27.40 58.32
CA ASP A 53 0.17 -27.13 59.62
C ASP A 53 -1.18 -27.84 59.80
N VAL A 54 -1.86 -28.21 58.69
CA VAL A 54 -3.07 -29.03 58.69
C VAL A 54 -2.74 -30.52 58.79
N GLU A 55 -1.68 -31.01 58.14
CA GLU A 55 -1.25 -32.41 58.20
C GLU A 55 -0.69 -32.83 59.57
N LYS A 56 -0.07 -31.91 60.32
CA LYS A 56 0.41 -32.17 61.69
C LYS A 56 -0.69 -32.33 62.75
N LYS A 57 -1.96 -32.19 62.39
CA LYS A 57 -3.11 -32.18 63.32
C LYS A 57 -4.07 -33.37 63.19
N ASN A 58 -3.73 -34.38 62.39
CA ASN A 58 -4.46 -35.66 62.41
C ASN A 58 -4.06 -36.56 63.59
N ASP A 59 -3.07 -36.17 64.41
CA ASP A 59 -2.80 -36.80 65.70
C ASP A 59 -2.86 -35.73 66.81
N VAL A 60 -3.56 -36.06 67.90
CA VAL A 60 -3.73 -35.31 69.17
C VAL A 60 -5.00 -34.44 69.29
N CYS A 61 -5.90 -34.91 70.17
CA CYS A 61 -7.09 -34.22 70.67
C CYS A 61 -6.77 -33.08 71.68
N ILE A 62 -7.46 -31.94 71.48
CA ILE A 62 -8.25 -31.16 72.48
C ILE A 62 -7.49 -30.50 73.67
N ASP A 63 -7.26 -29.17 73.65
CA ASP A 63 -8.18 -28.14 74.22
C ASP A 63 -7.58 -26.77 74.62
N GLU A 64 -6.26 -26.53 74.65
CA GLU A 64 -5.72 -25.22 75.13
C GLU A 64 -4.98 -24.37 74.09
N HIS A 65 -4.91 -24.82 72.82
CA HIS A 65 -4.24 -24.10 71.74
C HIS A 65 -5.17 -23.42 70.71
N SER A 66 -6.49 -23.51 70.91
CA SER A 66 -7.50 -22.91 70.02
C SER A 66 -7.36 -21.38 69.92
N ASP A 67 -7.22 -20.68 71.04
CA ASP A 67 -7.30 -19.21 71.05
C ASP A 67 -6.00 -18.53 70.58
N CYS A 68 -4.84 -19.16 70.79
CA CYS A 68 -3.57 -18.69 70.23
C CYS A 68 -3.52 -18.85 68.69
N LEU A 69 -4.05 -19.97 68.17
CA LEU A 69 -4.18 -20.20 66.73
C LEU A 69 -5.25 -19.30 66.10
N ARG A 70 -6.36 -19.04 66.80
CA ARG A 70 -7.38 -18.08 66.34
C ARG A 70 -6.82 -16.67 66.27
N GLY A 71 -5.97 -16.29 67.23
CA GLY A 71 -5.20 -15.03 67.21
C GLY A 71 -4.25 -14.94 66.01
N LYS A 72 -3.38 -15.94 65.82
CA LYS A 72 -2.43 -15.99 64.68
C LYS A 72 -3.13 -16.08 63.31
N MET A 73 -4.26 -16.77 63.23
CA MET A 73 -5.08 -16.87 62.02
C MET A 73 -5.81 -15.56 61.71
N MET A 74 -6.32 -14.85 62.73
CA MET A 74 -6.89 -13.52 62.58
C MET A 74 -5.82 -12.47 62.19
N GLU A 75 -4.58 -12.65 62.65
CA GLU A 75 -3.45 -11.80 62.31
C GLU A 75 -2.96 -12.05 60.87
N LYS A 76 -2.83 -13.31 60.44
CA LYS A 76 -2.59 -13.65 59.03
C LYS A 76 -3.73 -13.23 58.11
N MET A 77 -5.00 -13.37 58.53
CA MET A 77 -6.15 -12.84 57.76
C MET A 77 -6.16 -11.31 57.70
N ARG A 78 -5.68 -10.62 58.76
CA ARG A 78 -5.48 -9.16 58.73
C ARG A 78 -4.37 -8.78 57.77
N GLN A 79 -3.26 -9.52 57.74
CA GLN A 79 -2.17 -9.32 56.77
C GLN A 79 -2.63 -9.59 55.34
N CYS A 80 -3.35 -10.68 55.08
CA CYS A 80 -3.96 -10.96 53.77
C CYS A 80 -5.00 -9.90 53.38
N ARG A 81 -5.77 -9.35 54.33
CA ARG A 81 -6.67 -8.21 54.07
C ARG A 81 -5.90 -6.93 53.77
N TRP A 82 -4.75 -6.71 54.38
CA TRP A 82 -3.88 -5.57 54.12
C TRP A 82 -3.23 -5.68 52.73
N ILE A 83 -2.70 -6.85 52.39
CA ILE A 83 -2.17 -7.17 51.06
C ILE A 83 -3.28 -7.07 50.02
N ALA A 84 -4.47 -7.63 50.25
CA ALA A 84 -5.60 -7.51 49.33
C ALA A 84 -6.07 -6.05 49.17
N LYS A 85 -6.08 -5.24 50.24
CA LYS A 85 -6.34 -3.79 50.13
C LYS A 85 -5.24 -3.06 49.37
N GLY A 86 -3.98 -3.47 49.54
CA GLY A 86 -2.83 -2.97 48.80
C GLY A 86 -2.92 -3.31 47.32
N CYS A 87 -3.22 -4.57 46.98
CA CYS A 87 -3.45 -5.04 45.62
C CYS A 87 -4.68 -4.39 44.99
N ILE A 88 -5.79 -4.21 45.72
CA ILE A 88 -6.97 -3.49 45.21
C ILE A 88 -6.66 -2.02 45.00
N LYS A 89 -5.91 -1.37 45.90
CA LYS A 89 -5.43 0.00 45.67
C LYS A 89 -4.50 0.07 44.48
N PHE A 90 -3.59 -0.89 44.31
CA PHE A 90 -2.69 -0.98 43.17
C PHE A 90 -3.51 -1.19 41.90
N LEU A 91 -4.48 -2.10 41.86
CA LEU A 91 -5.40 -2.32 40.74
C LEU A 91 -6.24 -1.08 40.45
N PHE A 92 -6.69 -0.34 41.46
CA PHE A 92 -7.43 0.92 41.28
C PHE A 92 -6.51 2.03 40.78
N LEU A 93 -5.24 2.05 41.19
CA LEU A 93 -4.22 2.97 40.72
C LEU A 93 -3.81 2.61 39.28
N SER A 94 -3.70 1.33 38.95
CA SER A 94 -3.50 0.81 37.60
C SER A 94 -4.70 1.12 36.71
N LEU A 95 -5.93 0.97 37.20
CA LEU A 95 -7.14 1.38 36.49
C LEU A 95 -7.22 2.89 36.33
N LEU A 96 -6.80 3.68 37.32
CA LEU A 96 -6.69 5.13 37.20
C LEU A 96 -5.58 5.52 36.21
N VAL A 97 -4.47 4.79 36.15
CA VAL A 97 -3.42 4.97 35.14
C VAL A 97 -3.87 4.48 33.76
N CYS A 98 -4.75 3.48 33.66
CA CYS A 98 -5.37 3.08 32.38
C CYS A 98 -6.48 4.04 31.95
N ILE A 99 -7.21 4.66 32.88
CA ILE A 99 -8.30 5.62 32.58
C ILE A 99 -7.74 7.04 32.36
N TRP A 100 -6.67 7.43 33.05
CA TRP A 100 -5.94 8.68 32.79
C TRP A 100 -4.88 8.53 31.69
N GLY A 101 -4.31 7.34 31.51
CA GLY A 101 -3.48 6.98 30.35
C GLY A 101 -4.29 6.62 29.10
N GLN A 102 -5.62 6.66 29.17
CA GLN A 102 -6.52 6.78 28.00
C GLN A 102 -6.92 8.24 27.74
N LYS A 103 -6.29 9.20 28.42
CA LYS A 103 -6.43 10.64 28.17
C LYS A 103 -5.10 11.40 28.14
N SER A 104 -3.99 10.68 28.00
CA SER A 104 -2.71 11.24 27.56
C SER A 104 -2.33 10.49 26.30
N ASP A 105 -2.32 11.22 25.19
CA ASP A 105 -1.61 10.90 23.98
C ASP A 105 -1.80 9.45 23.54
N ALA A 106 -2.81 9.24 22.70
CA ALA A 106 -2.49 8.53 21.47
C ALA A 106 -1.09 9.03 21.09
N LYS A 107 -0.10 8.14 21.02
CA LYS A 107 1.06 8.47 20.19
C LYS A 107 0.40 8.92 18.90
N GLU A 108 0.42 10.23 18.64
CA GLU A 108 0.22 10.74 17.30
C GLU A 108 1.07 9.79 16.47
N SER A 109 0.44 9.09 15.54
CA SER A 109 1.24 8.66 14.42
C SER A 109 1.89 9.95 13.96
N ASN A 110 3.22 10.08 14.09
CA ASN A 110 3.94 11.19 13.48
C ASN A 110 3.72 11.24 11.95
N GLY A 111 3.01 10.22 11.41
CA GLY A 111 2.40 10.11 10.10
C GLY A 111 1.32 11.15 9.81
N LEU A 112 1.31 11.65 8.59
CA LEU A 112 0.25 12.52 8.05
C LEU A 112 -1.15 11.91 8.21
N ASN A 113 -2.17 12.73 8.53
CA ASN A 113 -3.57 12.30 8.53
C ASN A 113 -4.22 12.71 7.21
N PHE A 114 -4.54 11.74 6.35
CA PHE A 114 -5.07 12.04 5.02
C PHE A 114 -6.39 12.83 5.08
N GLN A 115 -7.35 12.37 5.89
CA GLN A 115 -8.67 13.01 5.99
C GLN A 115 -8.59 14.45 6.48
N GLU A 116 -7.72 14.71 7.46
CA GLU A 116 -7.48 16.05 7.98
C GLU A 116 -6.85 16.96 6.94
N LEU A 117 -5.81 16.50 6.24
CA LEU A 117 -5.14 17.29 5.20
C LEU A 117 -6.06 17.55 4.02
N ASN A 118 -6.78 16.54 3.55
CA ASN A 118 -7.76 16.67 2.48
C ASN A 118 -8.87 17.66 2.85
N SER A 119 -9.34 17.63 4.10
CA SER A 119 -10.30 18.62 4.59
C SER A 119 -9.71 20.04 4.56
N LYS A 120 -8.49 20.23 5.07
CA LYS A 120 -7.83 21.54 5.10
C LYS A 120 -7.51 22.10 3.70
N THR A 121 -7.01 21.28 2.78
CA THR A 121 -6.74 21.70 1.40
C THR A 121 -8.03 22.07 0.67
N THR A 122 -9.08 21.26 0.82
CA THR A 122 -10.42 21.56 0.27
C THR A 122 -10.97 22.87 0.83
N GLN A 123 -10.84 23.10 2.14
CA GLN A 123 -11.25 24.37 2.76
C GLN A 123 -10.50 25.57 2.17
N ILE A 124 -9.17 25.47 2.00
CA ILE A 124 -8.36 26.52 1.37
C ILE A 124 -8.89 26.83 -0.05
N GLU A 125 -9.13 25.79 -0.86
CA GLU A 125 -9.62 25.95 -2.24
C GLU A 125 -11.01 26.59 -2.31
N VAL A 126 -11.92 26.17 -1.43
CA VAL A 126 -13.27 26.73 -1.35
C VAL A 126 -13.22 28.21 -1.00
N LEU A 127 -12.46 28.59 0.03
CA LEU A 127 -12.32 29.99 0.45
C LEU A 127 -11.65 30.86 -0.64
N GLN A 128 -10.62 30.35 -1.31
CA GLN A 128 -10.03 31.02 -2.48
C GLN A 128 -11.06 31.23 -3.59
N LYS A 129 -11.89 30.21 -3.89
CA LYS A 129 -12.95 30.29 -4.90
C LYS A 129 -14.01 31.32 -4.51
N THR A 130 -14.35 31.44 -3.23
CA THR A 130 -15.26 32.47 -2.71
C THR A 130 -14.73 33.88 -3.00
N VAL A 131 -13.49 34.16 -2.63
CA VAL A 131 -12.86 35.48 -2.85
C VAL A 131 -12.78 35.81 -4.35
N LYS A 132 -12.36 34.84 -5.18
CA LYS A 132 -12.31 35.00 -6.65
C LYS A 132 -13.70 35.21 -7.25
N GLY A 133 -14.71 34.49 -6.76
CA GLY A 133 -16.10 34.58 -7.22
C GLY A 133 -16.74 35.93 -6.92
N LEU A 134 -16.40 36.56 -5.78
CA LEU A 134 -16.79 37.94 -5.47
C LEU A 134 -16.19 38.91 -6.48
N ALA A 135 -14.91 38.75 -6.83
CA ALA A 135 -14.24 39.62 -7.79
C ALA A 135 -14.78 39.49 -9.22
N SER A 136 -15.29 38.32 -9.61
CA SER A 136 -15.86 38.09 -10.94
C SER A 136 -17.36 38.42 -11.04
N GLY A 137 -18.03 38.79 -9.94
CA GLY A 137 -19.46 39.09 -9.92
C GLY A 137 -20.36 37.86 -10.11
N ASN A 138 -19.88 36.66 -9.76
CA ASN A 138 -20.65 35.42 -9.85
C ASN A 138 -21.78 35.35 -8.78
N GLU A 139 -22.66 34.34 -8.88
CA GLU A 139 -23.89 34.13 -8.08
C GLU A 139 -23.77 34.31 -6.55
N LEU A 140 -22.55 34.24 -6.01
CA LEU A 140 -22.22 34.45 -4.59
C LEU A 140 -22.41 35.89 -4.09
N SER A 141 -22.66 36.88 -4.97
CA SER A 141 -22.58 38.32 -4.68
C SER A 141 -23.84 39.15 -4.99
N GLU A 142 -25.03 38.54 -5.07
CA GLU A 142 -26.24 39.20 -5.62
C GLU A 142 -26.03 39.81 -7.03
N GLY A 143 -25.00 39.35 -7.77
CA GLY A 143 -24.62 39.91 -9.07
C GLY A 143 -23.88 41.26 -9.00
N LYS A 144 -23.33 41.64 -7.84
CA LYS A 144 -22.53 42.85 -7.66
C LYS A 144 -21.04 42.57 -7.81
N THR A 145 -20.32 43.49 -8.45
CA THR A 145 -18.86 43.49 -8.49
C THR A 145 -18.34 44.63 -7.61
N TYR A 146 -17.41 44.33 -6.70
CA TYR A 146 -16.78 45.33 -5.85
C TYR A 146 -15.49 45.86 -6.48
N SER A 147 -15.14 47.12 -6.20
CA SER A 147 -13.98 47.77 -6.80
C SER A 147 -12.75 47.69 -5.89
N GLY A 148 -11.58 47.37 -6.45
CA GLY A 148 -10.30 47.38 -5.72
C GLY A 148 -9.88 46.00 -5.18
N PRO A 149 -8.78 45.95 -4.40
CA PRO A 149 -8.31 44.72 -3.78
C PRO A 149 -9.25 44.26 -2.66
N TYR A 150 -9.37 42.96 -2.50
CA TYR A 150 -10.19 42.28 -1.51
C TYR A 150 -9.31 41.87 -0.34
N SER A 151 -9.52 42.47 0.83
CA SER A 151 -8.84 42.00 2.05
C SER A 151 -9.68 40.90 2.67
N PHE A 152 -9.06 39.86 3.22
CA PHE A 152 -9.78 38.80 3.90
C PHE A 152 -9.02 38.32 5.13
N TRP A 153 -9.76 37.71 6.04
CA TRP A 153 -9.26 37.15 7.29
C TRP A 153 -9.96 35.83 7.56
N CYS A 154 -9.21 34.81 7.97
CA CYS A 154 -9.75 33.50 8.33
C CYS A 154 -9.55 33.22 9.81
N GLY A 155 -10.53 32.64 10.48
CA GLY A 155 -10.39 32.29 11.89
C GLY A 155 -11.71 31.87 12.51
N ASN A 156 -11.66 31.47 13.79
CA ASN A 156 -12.85 31.01 14.49
C ASN A 156 -13.64 32.20 15.09
N LEU A 157 -14.83 32.45 14.56
CA LEU A 157 -15.77 33.46 15.03
C LEU A 157 -16.84 32.89 15.96
N ASP A 158 -16.98 31.58 16.07
CA ASP A 158 -17.93 30.97 16.99
C ASP A 158 -17.28 29.89 17.88
N ASP A 159 -18.07 28.92 18.35
CA ASP A 159 -17.57 27.84 19.20
C ASP A 159 -17.46 26.50 18.42
N ASP A 160 -17.70 26.53 17.10
CA ASP A 160 -17.53 25.39 16.20
C ASP A 160 -16.04 25.24 15.80
N VAL A 161 -15.71 24.15 15.10
CA VAL A 161 -14.32 23.82 14.70
C VAL A 161 -13.97 24.38 13.33
N GLU A 162 -14.98 24.71 12.52
CA GLU A 162 -14.83 25.15 11.14
C GLU A 162 -14.54 26.65 11.11
N PRO A 163 -13.47 27.11 10.43
CA PRO A 163 -13.12 28.52 10.42
C PRO A 163 -14.05 29.33 9.49
N GLU A 164 -14.45 30.51 9.95
CA GLU A 164 -15.14 31.49 9.12
C GLU A 164 -14.16 32.41 8.38
N MET A 165 -14.70 33.09 7.37
CA MET A 165 -13.96 34.08 6.59
C MET A 165 -14.69 35.43 6.58
N ILE A 166 -13.96 36.48 6.93
CA ILE A 166 -14.40 37.87 6.76
C ILE A 166 -13.72 38.41 5.50
N VAL A 167 -14.49 38.96 4.56
CA VAL A 167 -13.98 39.63 3.37
C VAL A 167 -14.35 41.12 3.41
N GLY A 168 -13.35 41.98 3.42
CA GLY A 168 -13.49 43.43 3.29
C GLY A 168 -13.55 43.83 1.81
N VAL A 169 -14.59 44.57 1.44
CA VAL A 169 -14.82 45.07 0.08
C VAL A 169 -15.16 46.56 0.06
N ILE A 170 -14.94 47.22 -1.08
CA ILE A 170 -15.33 48.61 -1.30
C ILE A 170 -16.51 48.67 -2.27
N GLU A 171 -17.64 49.20 -1.79
CA GLU A 171 -18.83 49.51 -2.57
C GLU A 171 -18.94 51.02 -2.77
N MET A 172 -19.47 51.47 -3.91
CA MET A 172 -19.82 52.89 -4.09
C MET A 172 -21.22 53.14 -3.56
N ASP A 173 -21.38 54.09 -2.65
CA ASP A 173 -22.69 54.50 -2.18
C ASP A 173 -23.47 55.29 -3.24
N GLU A 174 -24.72 55.67 -2.93
CA GLU A 174 -25.59 56.49 -3.78
C GLU A 174 -25.01 57.87 -4.17
N TRP A 175 -23.88 58.28 -3.58
CA TRP A 175 -23.17 59.53 -3.84
C TRP A 175 -21.80 59.31 -4.51
N ASP A 176 -21.52 58.13 -5.06
CA ASP A 176 -20.22 57.72 -5.63
C ASP A 176 -19.06 57.82 -4.61
N ARG A 177 -19.35 57.61 -3.32
CA ARG A 177 -18.31 57.57 -2.28
C ARG A 177 -17.96 56.12 -1.96
N PRO A 178 -16.67 55.77 -1.83
CA PRO A 178 -16.26 54.43 -1.43
C PRO A 178 -16.67 54.19 0.02
N VAL A 179 -17.41 53.11 0.25
CA VAL A 179 -17.84 52.60 1.56
C VAL A 179 -17.30 51.20 1.72
N GLU A 180 -16.62 50.97 2.84
CA GLU A 180 -16.12 49.65 3.21
C GLU A 180 -17.26 48.80 3.78
N ARG A 181 -17.39 47.56 3.31
CA ARG A 181 -18.33 46.56 3.80
C ARG A 181 -17.58 45.28 4.18
N LEU A 182 -18.12 44.57 5.17
CA LEU A 182 -17.67 43.24 5.54
C LEU A 182 -18.70 42.20 5.09
N LEU A 183 -18.23 41.23 4.32
CA LEU A 183 -18.98 40.03 3.97
C LEU A 183 -18.48 38.90 4.86
N VAL A 184 -19.38 38.27 5.60
CA VAL A 184 -19.03 37.20 6.53
C VAL A 184 -19.51 35.86 5.97
N PHE A 185 -18.58 34.95 5.80
CA PHE A 185 -18.80 33.62 5.24
C PHE A 185 -18.59 32.54 6.28
N ASP A 186 -19.46 31.55 6.25
CA ASP A 186 -19.31 30.29 6.98
C ASP A 186 -18.97 29.16 6.00
N LEU A 187 -18.22 28.17 6.46
CA LEU A 187 -18.02 26.93 5.70
C LEU A 187 -19.20 26.00 6.00
N LYS A 188 -19.85 25.49 4.95
CA LYS A 188 -20.96 24.54 5.06
C LYS A 188 -20.60 23.20 4.44
N GLY A 189 -20.95 22.15 5.16
CA GLY A 189 -21.19 20.82 4.60
C GLY A 189 -20.21 19.74 5.07
N LYS A 190 -20.74 18.54 5.31
CA LYS A 190 -19.93 17.33 5.59
C LYS A 190 -19.58 16.52 4.33
N GLU A 191 -20.34 16.69 3.25
CA GLU A 191 -20.22 15.90 2.01
C GLU A 191 -19.65 16.71 0.84
N GLU A 192 -19.96 18.02 0.77
CA GLU A 192 -19.37 18.95 -0.19
C GLU A 192 -19.07 20.25 0.55
N VAL A 193 -17.78 20.58 0.70
CA VAL A 193 -17.37 21.80 1.41
C VAL A 193 -17.68 22.99 0.51
N THR A 194 -18.53 23.89 1.00
CA THR A 194 -18.92 25.13 0.29
C THR A 194 -18.84 26.31 1.24
N SER A 195 -18.73 27.52 0.71
CA SER A 195 -18.88 28.74 1.51
C SER A 195 -20.29 29.29 1.37
N GLU A 196 -20.91 29.72 2.47
CA GLU A 196 -22.15 30.46 2.45
C GLU A 196 -21.94 31.87 2.98
N LEU A 197 -22.45 32.88 2.27
CA LEU A 197 -22.55 34.24 2.79
C LEU A 197 -23.64 34.28 3.88
N LEU A 198 -23.24 34.51 5.14
CA LEU A 198 -24.17 34.64 6.26
C LEU A 198 -24.88 35.99 6.23
N PHE A 199 -24.11 37.07 6.17
CA PHE A 199 -24.62 38.44 6.15
C PHE A 199 -23.56 39.44 5.66
N ILE A 200 -24.03 40.64 5.34
CA ILE A 200 -23.19 41.81 5.02
C ILE A 200 -23.37 42.83 6.14
N THR A 201 -22.27 43.35 6.69
CA THR A 201 -22.29 44.33 7.77
C THR A 201 -21.31 45.47 7.52
N ASP A 202 -21.53 46.57 8.24
CA ASP A 202 -20.60 47.69 8.29
C ASP A 202 -19.56 47.43 9.38
N PRO A 203 -18.27 47.73 9.12
CA PRO A 203 -17.30 47.70 10.19
C PRO A 203 -17.59 48.83 11.19
N PRO A 204 -17.43 48.61 12.50
CA PRO A 204 -17.71 49.63 13.51
C PRO A 204 -16.81 50.87 13.37
N ILE A 205 -15.61 50.71 12.79
CA ILE A 205 -14.61 51.73 12.47
C ILE A 205 -13.91 51.28 11.17
N PRO A 206 -13.46 52.19 10.27
CA PRO A 206 -12.68 51.82 9.10
C PRO A 206 -11.51 50.90 9.46
N ILE A 207 -11.42 49.74 8.81
CA ILE A 207 -10.48 48.68 9.19
C ILE A 207 -9.08 49.09 8.75
N ARG A 208 -8.27 49.57 9.69
CA ARG A 208 -6.87 49.97 9.41
C ARG A 208 -5.83 48.95 9.87
N TYR A 209 -6.16 48.13 10.88
CA TYR A 209 -5.26 47.09 11.42
C TYR A 209 -5.87 45.68 11.36
N GLY A 210 -7.07 45.51 10.81
CA GLY A 210 -7.61 44.19 10.47
C GLY A 210 -8.11 43.36 11.65
N PHE A 211 -8.24 42.06 11.37
CA PHE A 211 -8.48 41.00 12.33
C PHE A 211 -7.27 40.08 12.40
N ALA A 212 -7.16 39.30 13.47
CA ALA A 212 -6.17 38.24 13.62
C ALA A 212 -6.74 37.09 14.45
N SER A 213 -6.14 35.91 14.38
CA SER A 213 -6.49 34.81 15.28
C SER A 213 -5.60 34.85 16.51
N THR A 214 -6.13 34.44 17.66
CA THR A 214 -5.32 34.17 18.85
C THR A 214 -4.35 33.02 18.56
N ALA A 215 -3.20 32.97 19.24
CA ALA A 215 -2.18 31.94 19.03
C ALA A 215 -2.65 30.50 19.35
N ASP A 216 -3.74 30.34 20.10
CA ASP A 216 -4.40 29.05 20.33
C ASP A 216 -5.42 28.68 19.23
N GLY A 217 -5.68 29.58 18.27
CA GLY A 217 -6.65 29.42 17.19
C GLY A 217 -8.12 29.45 17.63
N GLU A 218 -8.41 29.65 18.91
CA GLU A 218 -9.77 29.54 19.45
C GLU A 218 -10.65 30.77 19.20
N ARG A 219 -10.05 31.93 18.88
CA ARG A 219 -10.79 33.20 18.78
C ARG A 219 -10.20 34.12 17.75
N MET A 220 -11.05 34.91 17.11
CA MET A 220 -10.61 36.10 16.39
C MET A 220 -10.59 37.34 17.28
N VAL A 221 -9.55 38.15 17.09
CA VAL A 221 -9.39 39.46 17.69
C VAL A 221 -9.49 40.55 16.64
N PHE A 222 -9.93 41.72 17.06
CA PHE A 222 -9.93 42.92 16.24
C PHE A 222 -8.97 43.96 16.83
N ASN A 223 -8.29 44.69 15.97
CA ASN A 223 -7.47 45.85 16.32
C ASN A 223 -7.90 47.04 15.47
N CYS A 224 -8.30 48.15 16.10
CA CYS A 224 -8.77 49.33 15.36
C CYS A 224 -8.17 50.64 15.88
N VAL A 225 -7.80 51.53 14.96
CA VAL A 225 -7.31 52.87 15.32
C VAL A 225 -8.49 53.73 15.74
N VAL A 226 -8.52 54.09 17.01
CA VAL A 226 -9.52 55.02 17.54
C VAL A 226 -9.04 56.47 17.46
N SER A 227 -7.73 56.71 17.39
CA SER A 227 -7.15 58.04 17.17
C SER A 227 -5.83 58.00 16.38
N ALA A 228 -5.86 58.47 15.13
CA ALA A 228 -4.69 58.51 14.24
C ALA A 228 -3.60 59.51 14.69
N GLY A 229 -3.97 60.54 15.45
CA GLY A 229 -3.03 61.56 15.94
C GLY A 229 -2.20 61.11 17.15
N THR A 230 -2.72 60.17 17.93
CA THR A 230 -2.07 59.60 19.12
C THR A 230 -1.59 58.16 18.93
N GLY A 231 -2.01 57.49 17.85
CA GLY A 231 -1.69 56.09 17.62
C GLY A 231 -2.39 55.14 18.59
N GLU A 232 -3.52 55.56 19.18
CA GLU A 232 -4.33 54.73 20.07
C GLU A 232 -5.09 53.67 19.27
N ILE A 233 -4.92 52.42 19.72
CA ILE A 233 -5.56 51.21 19.20
C ILE A 233 -6.50 50.68 20.28
N SER A 234 -7.76 50.40 19.92
CA SER A 234 -8.66 49.58 20.72
C SER A 234 -8.55 48.14 20.24
N GLU A 235 -8.49 47.21 21.19
CA GLU A 235 -8.37 45.78 20.93
C GLU A 235 -9.46 44.99 21.67
N GLY A 236 -9.87 43.88 21.07
CA GLY A 236 -10.90 43.03 21.64
C GLY A 236 -11.12 41.76 20.86
N ILE A 237 -12.13 41.00 21.27
CA ILE A 237 -12.54 39.75 20.62
C ILE A 237 -13.75 40.04 19.71
N VAL A 238 -13.78 39.43 18.54
CA VAL A 238 -14.93 39.43 17.63
C VAL A 238 -15.51 38.02 17.53
N ARG A 239 -16.83 37.91 17.55
CA ARG A 239 -17.55 36.64 17.39
C ARG A 239 -18.84 36.80 16.60
N LEU A 240 -19.39 35.71 16.09
CA LEU A 240 -20.78 35.65 15.64
C LEU A 240 -21.73 35.72 16.86
N ASN A 241 -22.90 36.33 16.68
CA ASN A 241 -23.98 36.20 17.64
C ASN A 241 -24.63 34.80 17.58
N ASP A 242 -25.45 34.45 18.57
CA ASP A 242 -26.12 33.14 18.67
C ASP A 242 -26.92 32.71 17.41
N ASN A 243 -27.36 33.67 16.59
CA ASN A 243 -28.14 33.41 15.38
C ASN A 243 -27.32 33.49 14.08
N LYS A 244 -25.99 33.71 14.17
CA LYS A 244 -25.08 33.92 13.02
C LYS A 244 -25.53 35.03 12.06
N THR A 245 -26.06 36.15 12.59
CA THR A 245 -26.59 37.28 11.79
C THR A 245 -25.82 38.59 11.95
N GLU A 246 -24.91 38.69 12.92
CA GLU A 246 -24.11 39.89 13.15
C GLU A 246 -22.77 39.54 13.80
N LEU A 247 -21.78 40.43 13.67
CA LEU A 247 -20.52 40.38 14.41
C LEU A 247 -20.67 41.13 15.75
N VAL A 248 -20.32 40.46 16.84
CA VAL A 248 -20.31 41.00 18.21
C VAL A 248 -18.88 41.31 18.62
N TYR A 249 -18.61 42.59 18.87
CA TYR A 249 -17.30 43.10 19.26
C TYR A 249 -17.26 43.30 20.78
N THR A 250 -16.32 42.64 21.46
CA THR A 250 -16.07 42.79 22.90
C THR A 250 -14.70 43.42 23.11
N GLU A 251 -14.67 44.72 23.39
CA GLU A 251 -13.43 45.44 23.73
C GLU A 251 -12.84 44.90 25.04
N THR A 252 -11.56 44.53 25.01
CA THR A 252 -10.83 43.99 26.17
C THR A 252 -9.73 44.92 26.65
N GLY A 253 -9.28 45.85 25.81
CA GLY A 253 -8.21 46.78 26.15
C GLY A 253 -7.95 47.83 25.08
N SER A 254 -6.95 48.68 25.36
CA SER A 254 -6.40 49.62 24.39
C SER A 254 -4.92 49.85 24.66
N TYR A 255 -4.16 50.14 23.60
CA TYR A 255 -2.74 50.44 23.66
C TYR A 255 -2.36 51.55 22.68
N SER A 256 -1.21 52.18 22.88
CA SER A 256 -0.72 53.29 22.05
C SER A 256 0.56 52.87 21.35
N LEU A 257 0.54 52.84 20.01
CA LEU A 257 1.74 52.60 19.21
C LEU A 257 2.77 53.73 19.37
N ALA A 258 2.31 54.96 19.64
CA ALA A 258 3.18 56.11 19.87
C ALA A 258 4.01 55.97 21.16
N ASP A 259 3.49 55.23 22.14
CA ASP A 259 4.15 54.96 23.42
C ASP A 259 4.91 53.61 23.40
N GLY A 260 5.00 52.96 22.24
CA GLY A 260 5.63 51.64 22.09
C GLY A 260 4.82 50.49 22.69
N GLY A 261 3.53 50.68 22.93
CA GLY A 261 2.62 49.63 23.36
C GLY A 261 2.32 48.64 22.23
N SER A 262 1.97 47.41 22.62
CA SER A 262 1.58 46.32 21.72
C SER A 262 0.28 45.69 22.19
N SER A 263 -0.35 44.88 21.32
CA SER A 263 -1.52 44.08 21.69
C SER A 263 -1.24 43.20 22.91
N SER A 264 -2.26 43.01 23.74
CA SER A 264 -2.21 42.09 24.88
C SER A 264 -2.44 40.63 24.48
N PHE A 265 -2.89 40.39 23.24
CA PHE A 265 -3.02 39.06 22.67
C PHE A 265 -1.72 38.64 21.98
N GLU A 266 -1.33 37.38 22.19
CA GLU A 266 -0.45 36.70 21.25
C GLU A 266 -1.30 36.24 20.06
N THR A 267 -0.97 36.70 18.85
CA THR A 267 -1.79 36.51 17.65
C THR A 267 -0.99 35.91 16.51
N GLU A 268 -1.67 35.16 15.64
CA GLU A 268 -1.16 34.75 14.33
C GLU A 268 -1.84 35.57 13.23
N ASP A 269 -1.05 35.93 12.21
CA ASP A 269 -1.58 36.65 11.04
C ASP A 269 -2.40 35.68 10.18
N THR A 270 -3.70 35.96 10.09
CA THR A 270 -4.63 35.20 9.26
C THR A 270 -5.18 36.02 8.11
N SER A 271 -4.54 37.16 7.83
CA SER A 271 -4.96 38.07 6.79
C SER A 271 -4.43 37.66 5.42
N GLY A 272 -5.16 38.04 4.39
CA GLY A 272 -4.73 38.00 3.01
C GLY A 272 -5.36 39.13 2.20
N CYS A 273 -4.83 39.33 0.99
CA CYS A 273 -5.28 40.33 0.04
C CYS A 273 -5.30 39.72 -1.35
N TYR A 274 -6.43 39.80 -2.04
CA TYR A 274 -6.57 39.40 -3.44
C TYR A 274 -6.80 40.62 -4.32
N ASP A 275 -5.89 40.88 -5.26
CA ASP A 275 -6.03 41.94 -6.26
C ASP A 275 -6.36 41.29 -7.62
N PRO A 276 -7.60 41.41 -8.13
CA PRO A 276 -7.99 40.80 -9.40
C PRO A 276 -7.28 41.43 -10.62
N LEU A 277 -6.60 42.57 -10.43
CA LEU A 277 -5.87 43.26 -11.50
C LEU A 277 -4.35 42.99 -11.45
N SER A 278 -3.83 42.40 -10.37
CA SER A 278 -2.40 42.16 -10.21
C SER A 278 -2.10 41.00 -9.24
N GLU A 279 -1.54 39.92 -9.79
CA GLU A 279 -1.09 38.78 -8.98
C GLU A 279 0.11 39.14 -8.09
N GLU A 280 0.98 40.06 -8.50
CA GLU A 280 2.10 40.56 -7.68
C GLU A 280 1.64 41.30 -6.41
N ASN A 281 0.43 41.87 -6.43
CA ASN A 281 -0.18 42.52 -5.27
C ASN A 281 -1.06 41.56 -4.45
N THR A 282 -1.18 40.31 -4.86
CA THR A 282 -1.95 39.29 -4.16
C THR A 282 -1.09 38.58 -3.12
N TYR A 283 -1.60 38.49 -1.91
CA TYR A 283 -1.03 37.74 -0.80
C TYR A 283 -2.11 36.84 -0.22
N TRP A 284 -2.00 35.53 -0.41
CA TRP A 284 -3.04 34.61 0.04
C TRP A 284 -3.02 34.30 1.54
N GLY A 285 -1.96 34.68 2.25
CA GLY A 285 -1.83 34.44 3.69
C GLY A 285 -2.10 32.98 4.07
N PRO A 286 -3.04 32.69 5.00
CA PRO A 286 -3.37 31.33 5.42
C PRO A 286 -3.93 30.45 4.28
N LEU A 287 -4.45 31.07 3.21
CA LEU A 287 -4.97 30.40 2.03
C LEU A 287 -3.90 30.19 0.94
N ALA A 288 -2.61 30.34 1.26
CA ALA A 288 -1.55 30.22 0.26
C ALA A 288 -1.49 28.81 -0.34
N SER A 289 -1.62 28.74 -1.66
CA SER A 289 -1.32 27.57 -2.46
C SER A 289 -0.60 27.98 -3.74
N THR A 290 0.17 27.07 -4.32
CA THR A 290 0.86 27.31 -5.59
C THR A 290 0.77 26.04 -6.42
N VAL A 291 0.08 26.11 -7.56
CA VAL A 291 0.10 25.03 -8.55
C VAL A 291 1.47 25.05 -9.23
N ILE A 292 2.30 24.06 -8.92
CA ILE A 292 3.67 23.92 -9.46
C ILE A 292 3.60 23.29 -10.85
N LYS A 293 2.78 22.25 -11.00
CA LYS A 293 2.56 21.57 -12.27
C LYS A 293 1.08 21.28 -12.44
N THR A 294 0.59 21.49 -13.67
CA THR A 294 -0.69 20.94 -14.11
C THR A 294 -0.55 20.24 -15.44
N ARG A 295 -1.11 19.05 -15.52
CA ARG A 295 -1.30 18.28 -16.75
C ARG A 295 -2.80 18.28 -16.96
N ASN A 296 -3.26 18.91 -18.03
CA ASN A 296 -4.68 19.21 -18.32
C ASN A 296 -5.53 17.94 -18.55
N LEU A 297 -5.51 16.98 -17.63
CA LEU A 297 -6.26 15.74 -17.64
C LEU A 297 -7.67 16.05 -17.15
N VAL A 298 -8.67 15.85 -18.00
CA VAL A 298 -10.07 16.22 -17.79
C VAL A 298 -10.92 14.95 -17.68
N LEU A 299 -11.69 14.84 -16.59
CA LEU A 299 -12.67 13.76 -16.39
C LEU A 299 -13.76 13.80 -17.46
N GLY A 300 -14.23 12.63 -17.89
CA GLY A 300 -15.18 12.48 -18.99
C GLY A 300 -14.57 12.67 -20.38
N VAL A 301 -13.26 12.88 -20.47
CA VAL A 301 -12.53 13.11 -21.74
C VAL A 301 -11.30 12.22 -21.81
N ASP A 302 -10.32 12.46 -20.93
CA ASP A 302 -8.99 11.84 -21.03
C ASP A 302 -8.93 10.47 -20.32
N ASN A 303 -9.91 10.15 -19.48
CA ASN A 303 -9.94 8.95 -18.65
C ASN A 303 -10.82 7.80 -19.18
N ASN A 304 -10.72 6.61 -18.60
CA ASN A 304 -11.59 5.48 -18.95
C ASN A 304 -13.05 5.75 -18.51
N SER A 305 -14.01 5.14 -19.21
CA SER A 305 -15.44 5.14 -18.84
C SER A 305 -15.95 3.78 -18.34
N PHE A 306 -15.08 2.76 -18.31
CA PHE A 306 -15.45 1.39 -17.99
C PHE A 306 -14.99 0.96 -16.59
N TYR A 307 -15.83 0.16 -15.94
CA TYR A 307 -15.61 -0.37 -14.60
C TYR A 307 -14.66 -1.57 -14.58
N HIS A 308 -13.93 -1.74 -13.47
CA HIS A 308 -13.14 -2.93 -13.19
C HIS A 308 -14.01 -4.06 -12.60
N THR A 309 -15.15 -4.33 -13.25
CA THR A 309 -16.11 -5.40 -12.94
C THR A 309 -16.17 -6.41 -14.07
N GLU A 310 -16.89 -7.53 -13.90
CA GLU A 310 -17.14 -8.49 -14.99
C GLU A 310 -17.74 -7.83 -16.23
N GLU A 311 -18.61 -6.84 -16.05
CA GLU A 311 -19.25 -6.16 -17.18
C GLU A 311 -18.30 -5.23 -17.94
N GLY A 312 -17.25 -4.68 -17.31
CA GLY A 312 -16.30 -3.77 -17.95
C GLY A 312 -14.97 -4.41 -18.39
N LEU A 313 -14.26 -5.12 -17.49
CA LEU A 313 -12.92 -5.70 -17.76
C LEU A 313 -12.78 -7.18 -17.38
N ASN A 314 -13.57 -7.68 -16.43
CA ASN A 314 -13.30 -8.98 -15.79
C ASN A 314 -13.95 -10.19 -16.48
N LYS A 315 -14.57 -10.03 -17.66
CA LYS A 315 -15.05 -11.17 -18.47
C LYS A 315 -13.90 -11.94 -19.14
N ARG A 316 -12.78 -11.27 -19.40
CA ARG A 316 -11.60 -11.88 -20.04
C ARG A 316 -10.70 -12.48 -18.95
N GLU A 317 -10.55 -13.80 -18.99
CA GLU A 317 -9.79 -14.57 -18.01
C GLU A 317 -8.27 -14.54 -18.24
N LYS A 318 -7.81 -14.18 -19.46
CA LYS A 318 -6.40 -14.21 -19.85
C LYS A 318 -5.93 -12.91 -20.49
N TYR A 319 -4.63 -12.65 -20.45
CA TYR A 319 -4.02 -11.64 -21.29
C TYR A 319 -4.05 -12.09 -22.75
N GLU A 320 -4.49 -11.22 -23.65
CA GLU A 320 -4.57 -11.50 -25.09
C GLU A 320 -3.81 -10.41 -25.82
N ILE A 321 -2.89 -10.78 -26.73
CA ILE A 321 -2.22 -9.85 -27.64
C ILE A 321 -2.21 -10.46 -29.04
N THR A 322 -2.10 -9.63 -30.07
CA THR A 322 -1.99 -10.11 -31.45
C THR A 322 -0.61 -10.72 -31.72
N GLU A 323 -0.51 -11.61 -32.72
CA GLU A 323 0.78 -12.16 -33.19
C GLU A 323 1.76 -11.06 -33.61
N ALA A 324 1.27 -9.99 -34.24
CA ALA A 324 2.09 -8.85 -34.65
C ALA A 324 2.66 -8.11 -33.43
N GLN A 325 1.83 -7.84 -32.42
CA GLN A 325 2.28 -7.25 -31.15
C GLN A 325 3.27 -8.15 -30.42
N LYS A 326 3.03 -9.47 -30.40
CA LYS A 326 3.96 -10.44 -29.81
C LYS A 326 5.31 -10.41 -30.52
N LYS A 327 5.34 -10.47 -31.85
CA LYS A 327 6.59 -10.42 -32.62
C LYS A 327 7.40 -9.17 -32.31
N VAL A 328 6.73 -8.03 -32.21
CA VAL A 328 7.34 -6.77 -31.79
C VAL A 328 7.87 -6.82 -30.36
N LEU A 329 7.06 -7.30 -29.42
CA LEU A 329 7.41 -7.38 -28.00
C LEU A 329 8.65 -8.24 -27.77
N LEU A 330 8.85 -9.25 -28.61
CA LEU A 330 9.94 -10.22 -28.51
C LEU A 330 11.11 -9.93 -29.47
N ALA A 331 11.04 -8.85 -30.26
CA ALA A 331 12.07 -8.52 -31.23
C ALA A 331 13.38 -8.13 -30.51
N GLY A 332 14.48 -8.82 -30.82
CA GLY A 332 15.79 -8.57 -30.19
C GLY A 332 15.92 -9.10 -28.76
N GLU A 333 14.86 -9.68 -28.20
CA GLU A 333 14.86 -10.23 -26.84
C GLU A 333 15.53 -11.60 -26.78
N LYS A 334 16.12 -11.90 -25.62
CA LYS A 334 16.69 -13.23 -25.38
C LYS A 334 15.59 -14.26 -25.14
N LYS A 335 15.86 -15.53 -25.45
CA LYS A 335 14.90 -16.64 -25.31
C LYS A 335 14.30 -16.75 -23.89
N GLY A 336 15.10 -16.51 -22.85
CA GLY A 336 14.61 -16.51 -21.46
C GLY A 336 13.60 -15.40 -21.16
N THR A 337 13.77 -14.21 -21.72
CA THR A 337 12.80 -13.10 -21.60
C THR A 337 11.54 -13.40 -22.38
N ALA A 338 11.68 -13.94 -23.60
CA ALA A 338 10.55 -14.39 -24.39
C ALA A 338 9.74 -15.48 -23.67
N ALA A 339 10.42 -16.42 -23.01
CA ALA A 339 9.80 -17.44 -22.19
C ALA A 339 9.06 -16.86 -20.97
N ASP A 340 9.62 -15.86 -20.28
CA ASP A 340 8.91 -15.21 -19.18
C ASP A 340 7.60 -14.56 -19.68
N ILE A 341 7.67 -13.80 -20.76
CA ILE A 341 6.50 -13.15 -21.37
C ILE A 341 5.46 -14.19 -21.81
N GLU A 342 5.86 -15.27 -22.48
CA GLU A 342 4.93 -16.34 -22.87
C GLU A 342 4.26 -16.99 -21.66
N ARG A 343 5.00 -17.18 -20.56
CA ARG A 343 4.39 -17.66 -19.32
C ARG A 343 3.35 -16.67 -18.80
N GLN A 344 3.64 -15.37 -18.77
CA GLN A 344 2.67 -14.40 -18.27
C GLN A 344 1.40 -14.34 -19.13
N LEU A 345 1.54 -14.39 -20.46
CA LEU A 345 0.40 -14.45 -21.39
C LEU A 345 -0.45 -15.72 -21.21
N SER A 346 0.15 -16.81 -20.73
CA SER A 346 -0.55 -18.09 -20.50
C SER A 346 -1.36 -18.14 -19.21
N ARG A 347 -1.05 -17.26 -18.23
CA ARG A 347 -1.65 -17.26 -16.89
C ARG A 347 -3.00 -16.55 -16.88
N GLU A 348 -3.75 -16.82 -15.81
CA GLU A 348 -4.95 -16.04 -15.52
C GLU A 348 -4.58 -14.57 -15.31
N ARG A 349 -5.43 -13.69 -15.84
CA ARG A 349 -5.21 -12.25 -15.79
C ARG A 349 -5.38 -11.76 -14.36
N GLY A 350 -4.34 -11.11 -13.85
CA GLY A 350 -4.40 -10.47 -12.54
C GLY A 350 -5.03 -9.08 -12.59
N GLY A 351 -4.51 -8.21 -13.45
CA GLY A 351 -5.06 -6.90 -13.75
C GLY A 351 -4.31 -6.24 -14.90
N ILE A 352 -4.82 -5.12 -15.38
CA ILE A 352 -4.24 -4.36 -16.51
C ILE A 352 -4.11 -2.86 -16.19
N CYS A 353 -4.04 -2.50 -14.89
CA CYS A 353 -4.05 -1.10 -14.47
C CYS A 353 -2.90 -0.28 -15.07
N TYR A 354 -1.73 -0.93 -15.18
CA TYR A 354 -0.58 -0.37 -15.89
C TYR A 354 -0.92 -0.06 -17.36
N GLY A 355 -1.50 -1.01 -18.08
CA GLY A 355 -1.86 -0.86 -19.50
C GLY A 355 -2.87 0.27 -19.74
N ILE A 356 -3.88 0.40 -18.87
CA ILE A 356 -4.87 1.48 -18.96
C ILE A 356 -4.23 2.84 -18.68
N SER A 357 -3.43 2.95 -17.61
CA SER A 357 -2.75 4.21 -17.27
C SER A 357 -1.76 4.64 -18.35
N ALA A 358 -1.02 3.69 -18.92
CA ALA A 358 -0.12 3.91 -20.05
C ALA A 358 -0.89 4.39 -21.28
N MET A 359 -1.98 3.72 -21.64
CA MET A 359 -2.83 4.08 -22.78
C MET A 359 -3.39 5.50 -22.64
N MET A 360 -3.94 5.85 -21.46
CA MET A 360 -4.40 7.20 -21.15
C MET A 360 -3.32 8.25 -21.38
N GLY A 361 -2.12 8.01 -20.83
CA GLY A 361 -1.01 8.93 -20.98
C GLY A 361 -0.54 9.06 -22.44
N LEU A 362 -0.47 7.95 -23.17
CA LEU A 362 -0.07 7.91 -24.58
C LEU A 362 -1.08 8.64 -25.48
N VAL A 363 -2.39 8.48 -25.25
CA VAL A 363 -3.43 9.23 -25.94
C VAL A 363 -3.31 10.72 -25.63
N LYS A 364 -3.06 11.07 -24.36
CA LYS A 364 -2.93 12.47 -23.92
C LYS A 364 -1.77 13.20 -24.58
N GLU A 365 -0.65 12.52 -24.79
CA GLU A 365 0.54 13.02 -25.48
C GLU A 365 0.49 12.83 -27.01
N GLU A 366 -0.68 12.47 -27.57
CA GLU A 366 -0.90 12.24 -29.01
C GLU A 366 0.04 11.19 -29.62
N LYS A 367 0.50 10.24 -28.80
CA LYS A 367 1.31 9.08 -29.21
C LYS A 367 0.44 7.92 -29.68
N LEU A 368 -0.81 7.89 -29.23
CA LEU A 368 -1.84 6.96 -29.68
C LEU A 368 -3.12 7.69 -30.01
N TRP A 369 -3.83 7.16 -31.01
CA TRP A 369 -5.09 7.71 -31.48
C TRP A 369 -6.20 6.73 -31.12
N VAL A 370 -7.22 7.21 -30.41
CA VAL A 370 -8.40 6.41 -30.05
C VAL A 370 -9.09 5.82 -31.28
N SER A 371 -9.05 6.55 -32.41
CA SER A 371 -9.60 6.11 -33.70
C SER A 371 -8.95 4.86 -34.28
N ASP A 372 -7.76 4.48 -33.81
CA ASP A 372 -7.10 3.24 -34.22
C ASP A 372 -7.77 2.00 -33.58
N PHE A 373 -8.54 2.19 -32.50
CA PHE A 373 -9.20 1.11 -31.74
C PHE A 373 -10.73 1.23 -31.78
N ASP A 374 -11.26 2.45 -31.90
CA ASP A 374 -12.68 2.74 -32.01
C ASP A 374 -12.89 3.96 -32.92
N THR A 375 -13.37 3.73 -34.15
CA THR A 375 -13.52 4.79 -35.16
C THR A 375 -14.60 5.82 -34.84
N GLU A 376 -15.54 5.51 -33.93
CA GLU A 376 -16.61 6.42 -33.54
C GLU A 376 -16.22 7.25 -32.31
N ALA A 377 -15.27 6.77 -31.51
CA ALA A 377 -14.77 7.48 -30.34
C ALA A 377 -13.88 8.67 -30.72
N MET A 378 -14.09 9.79 -30.02
CA MET A 378 -13.27 11.01 -30.14
C MET A 378 -12.30 11.19 -28.97
N THR A 379 -12.52 10.45 -27.89
CA THR A 379 -11.80 10.57 -26.62
C THR A 379 -11.63 9.17 -26.02
N PHE A 380 -10.66 9.01 -25.10
CA PHE A 380 -10.45 7.71 -24.45
C PHE A 380 -11.68 7.30 -23.62
N PHE A 381 -12.35 8.28 -23.01
CA PHE A 381 -13.61 8.08 -22.28
C PHE A 381 -14.74 7.59 -23.19
N GLY A 382 -14.79 8.02 -24.45
CA GLY A 382 -15.86 7.68 -25.37
C GLY A 382 -15.74 6.31 -26.04
N MET A 383 -14.68 5.55 -25.76
CA MET A 383 -14.46 4.25 -26.41
C MET A 383 -15.37 3.15 -25.86
N GLU A 384 -15.69 2.19 -26.72
CA GLU A 384 -16.29 0.93 -26.27
C GLU A 384 -15.44 0.22 -25.21
N THR A 385 -16.11 -0.56 -24.35
CA THR A 385 -15.43 -1.28 -23.27
C THR A 385 -14.47 -2.35 -23.82
N PRO A 386 -13.33 -2.64 -23.16
CA PRO A 386 -12.40 -3.67 -23.62
C PRO A 386 -13.02 -5.08 -23.73
N ASN A 387 -14.11 -5.35 -23.00
CA ASN A 387 -14.84 -6.60 -23.14
C ASN A 387 -15.49 -6.78 -24.53
N THR A 388 -15.92 -5.68 -25.17
CA THR A 388 -16.60 -5.68 -26.48
C THR A 388 -15.70 -5.22 -27.63
N ASN A 389 -14.53 -4.67 -27.31
CA ASN A 389 -13.54 -4.18 -28.26
C ASN A 389 -12.22 -4.94 -28.12
N ASP A 390 -12.00 -5.93 -28.99
CA ASP A 390 -10.80 -6.78 -29.00
C ASP A 390 -9.52 -5.97 -29.24
N ASP A 391 -9.55 -5.00 -30.16
CA ASP A 391 -8.36 -4.21 -30.52
C ASP A 391 -7.88 -3.37 -29.33
N LEU A 392 -8.82 -2.75 -28.62
CA LEU A 392 -8.52 -2.04 -27.36
C LEU A 392 -7.98 -3.01 -26.31
N TYR A 393 -8.61 -4.17 -26.12
CA TYR A 393 -8.18 -5.14 -25.11
C TYR A 393 -6.76 -5.66 -25.37
N HIS A 394 -6.45 -5.99 -26.63
CA HIS A 394 -5.13 -6.42 -27.05
C HIS A 394 -4.07 -5.35 -26.79
N GLU A 395 -4.38 -4.09 -27.09
CA GLU A 395 -3.48 -2.99 -26.83
C GLU A 395 -3.23 -2.78 -25.33
N LEU A 396 -4.26 -2.84 -24.49
CA LEU A 396 -4.10 -2.72 -23.05
C LEU A 396 -3.24 -3.85 -22.47
N CYS A 397 -3.41 -5.08 -22.95
CA CYS A 397 -2.58 -6.23 -22.57
C CYS A 397 -1.15 -6.07 -23.07
N TYR A 398 -0.94 -5.59 -24.29
CA TYR A 398 0.38 -5.31 -24.84
C TYR A 398 1.15 -4.26 -24.02
N LEU A 399 0.51 -3.13 -23.70
CA LEU A 399 1.09 -2.09 -22.85
C LEU A 399 1.38 -2.60 -21.44
N TYR A 400 0.52 -3.49 -20.90
CA TYR A 400 0.78 -4.16 -19.63
C TYR A 400 2.00 -5.09 -19.71
N MET A 401 2.18 -5.86 -20.79
CA MET A 401 3.33 -6.74 -20.97
C MET A 401 4.65 -5.98 -21.14
N MET A 402 4.64 -4.76 -21.67
CA MET A 402 5.86 -3.96 -21.82
C MET A 402 6.59 -3.69 -20.51
N GLN A 403 5.92 -3.69 -19.35
CA GLN A 403 6.59 -3.50 -18.06
C GLN A 403 7.64 -4.60 -17.76
N PHE A 404 7.51 -5.78 -18.37
CA PHE A 404 8.47 -6.88 -18.25
C PHE A 404 9.79 -6.59 -18.97
N LEU A 405 9.79 -5.69 -19.96
CA LEU A 405 10.96 -5.26 -20.72
C LEU A 405 11.65 -4.03 -20.12
N MET A 406 10.99 -3.33 -19.20
CA MET A 406 11.50 -2.07 -18.69
C MET A 406 12.66 -2.25 -17.72
N GLU A 407 13.70 -1.44 -17.93
CA GLU A 407 14.88 -1.38 -17.09
C GLU A 407 14.82 -0.20 -16.12
N LYS A 408 15.80 -0.10 -15.22
CA LYS A 408 15.83 0.96 -14.19
C LYS A 408 15.85 2.37 -14.82
N GLU A 409 16.55 2.51 -15.93
CA GLU A 409 16.75 3.73 -16.71
C GLU A 409 15.43 4.24 -17.34
N ASP A 410 14.46 3.34 -17.51
CA ASP A 410 13.13 3.67 -18.01
C ASP A 410 12.25 4.37 -16.96
N TYR A 411 12.69 4.48 -15.71
CA TYR A 411 11.96 5.19 -14.66
C TYR A 411 12.67 6.51 -14.35
N ASN A 412 11.88 7.57 -14.17
CA ASN A 412 12.40 8.91 -13.87
C ASN A 412 12.83 9.01 -12.41
N SER A 413 12.03 8.43 -11.52
CA SER A 413 12.31 8.38 -10.10
C SER A 413 11.74 7.11 -9.50
N ILE A 414 12.41 6.61 -8.48
CA ILE A 414 12.07 5.39 -7.78
C ILE A 414 12.33 5.63 -6.30
N VAL A 415 11.29 5.39 -5.49
CA VAL A 415 11.36 5.43 -4.04
C VAL A 415 10.99 4.04 -3.54
N HIS A 416 11.86 3.37 -2.80
CA HIS A 416 11.61 2.00 -2.37
C HIS A 416 11.91 1.83 -0.88
N THR A 417 11.20 0.89 -0.25
CA THR A 417 11.47 0.45 1.12
C THR A 417 11.53 -1.08 1.17
N GLY A 418 11.82 -1.65 2.33
CA GLY A 418 11.98 -3.09 2.50
C GLY A 418 13.37 -3.60 2.10
N TRP A 419 13.42 -4.77 1.46
CA TRP A 419 14.66 -5.52 1.20
C TRP A 419 15.78 -4.68 0.58
N PHE A 420 15.44 -3.76 -0.33
CA PHE A 420 16.43 -2.98 -1.08
C PHE A 420 16.97 -1.75 -0.34
N GLY A 421 16.52 -1.55 0.90
CA GLY A 421 16.89 -0.43 1.74
C GLY A 421 15.71 0.50 1.99
N ARG A 422 15.78 1.23 3.11
CA ARG A 422 14.80 2.25 3.44
C ARG A 422 15.00 3.46 2.52
N TRP A 423 13.89 3.93 1.98
CA TRP A 423 13.82 5.23 1.33
C TRP A 423 14.34 6.35 2.23
N LYS A 424 14.78 7.43 1.60
CA LYS A 424 15.25 8.65 2.25
C LYS A 424 14.43 9.85 1.75
N PRO A 425 14.34 10.94 2.52
CA PRO A 425 13.68 12.17 2.07
C PRO A 425 14.15 12.66 0.70
N ASP A 426 15.44 12.50 0.39
CA ASP A 426 16.00 12.87 -0.92
C ASP A 426 15.39 12.08 -2.09
N ASP A 427 14.94 10.83 -1.89
CA ASP A 427 14.32 10.02 -2.94
C ASP A 427 12.92 10.58 -3.32
N LEU A 428 12.10 10.91 -2.31
CA LEU A 428 10.82 11.59 -2.52
C LEU A 428 11.01 12.99 -3.10
N LYS A 429 12.04 13.72 -2.63
CA LYS A 429 12.39 15.03 -3.18
C LYS A 429 12.70 14.94 -4.67
N SER A 430 13.54 13.99 -5.09
CA SER A 430 13.85 13.79 -6.51
C SER A 430 12.60 13.46 -7.32
N MET A 431 11.66 12.65 -6.79
CA MET A 431 10.38 12.40 -7.45
C MET A 431 9.54 13.69 -7.61
N VAL A 432 9.42 14.51 -6.57
CA VAL A 432 8.69 15.79 -6.63
C VAL A 432 9.34 16.75 -7.61
N GLU A 433 10.67 16.84 -7.63
CA GLU A 433 11.43 17.67 -8.58
C GLU A 433 11.26 17.18 -10.03
N GLU A 434 11.25 15.86 -10.27
CA GLU A 434 10.97 15.29 -11.60
C GLU A 434 9.55 15.64 -12.10
N ILE A 435 8.55 15.59 -11.22
CA ILE A 435 7.18 16.00 -11.57
C ILE A 435 7.10 17.50 -11.87
N ALA A 436 7.76 18.32 -11.05
CA ALA A 436 7.76 19.77 -11.22
C ALA A 436 8.42 20.21 -12.54
N ASN A 437 9.50 19.53 -12.93
CA ASN A 437 10.33 19.92 -14.08
C ASN A 437 9.90 19.26 -15.41
N SER A 438 9.18 18.14 -15.38
CA SER A 438 8.78 17.44 -16.61
C SER A 438 7.56 18.09 -17.27
N ASP A 439 7.66 18.41 -18.56
CA ASP A 439 6.53 18.86 -19.39
C ASP A 439 5.71 17.70 -19.98
N LYS A 440 6.13 16.47 -19.74
CA LYS A 440 5.49 15.26 -20.25
C LYS A 440 4.42 14.78 -19.30
N GLN A 441 3.41 14.12 -19.84
CA GLN A 441 2.52 13.28 -19.05
C GLN A 441 3.34 12.19 -18.36
N GLN A 442 3.05 11.96 -17.08
CA GLN A 442 3.66 10.90 -16.28
C GLN A 442 2.58 10.03 -15.67
N MET A 443 2.97 8.80 -15.36
CA MET A 443 2.22 7.92 -14.47
C MET A 443 3.09 7.54 -13.28
N LEU A 444 2.41 7.22 -12.18
CA LEU A 444 3.01 6.71 -10.95
C LEU A 444 2.52 5.28 -10.78
N THR A 445 3.44 4.33 -10.68
CA THR A 445 3.14 3.00 -10.15
C THR A 445 3.54 2.95 -8.69
N TYR A 446 2.77 2.24 -7.89
CA TYR A 446 3.10 2.03 -6.49
C TYR A 446 2.73 0.63 -6.05
N SER A 447 3.41 0.16 -5.01
CA SER A 447 3.10 -1.10 -4.33
C SER A 447 3.17 -0.95 -2.81
N TYR A 448 2.43 -1.80 -2.13
CA TYR A 448 2.24 -1.81 -0.68
C TYR A 448 1.92 -3.22 -0.18
N ASP A 449 1.87 -3.38 1.14
CA ASP A 449 1.51 -4.63 1.81
C ASP A 449 0.06 -5.00 1.47
N GLY A 450 -0.08 -5.82 0.42
CA GLY A 450 -1.37 -6.27 -0.08
C GLY A 450 -1.61 -5.97 -1.55
N GLY A 451 -0.75 -5.20 -2.24
CA GLY A 451 -0.94 -4.97 -3.66
C GLY A 451 -0.05 -3.98 -4.39
N GLY A 452 -0.42 -3.70 -5.64
CA GLY A 452 0.15 -2.62 -6.42
C GLY A 452 -0.88 -2.00 -7.36
N HIS A 453 -0.64 -0.76 -7.76
CA HIS A 453 -1.50 -0.06 -8.69
C HIS A 453 -0.73 0.93 -9.57
N ALA A 454 -1.39 1.42 -10.62
CA ALA A 454 -0.88 2.43 -11.54
C ALA A 454 -1.90 3.56 -11.70
N VAL A 455 -1.43 4.80 -11.62
CA VAL A 455 -2.24 6.02 -11.68
C VAL A 455 -1.59 7.08 -12.56
N VAL A 456 -2.40 7.98 -13.12
CA VAL A 456 -1.90 9.03 -14.03
C VAL A 456 -1.79 10.35 -13.30
N VAL A 457 -0.61 10.98 -13.32
CA VAL A 457 -0.38 12.23 -12.58
C VAL A 457 -1.11 13.40 -13.25
N LYS A 458 -1.84 14.19 -12.46
CA LYS A 458 -2.53 15.39 -12.92
C LYS A 458 -1.82 16.67 -12.47
N ASP A 459 -1.80 16.95 -11.17
CA ASP A 459 -1.27 18.20 -10.63
C ASP A 459 -0.25 17.95 -9.52
N LEU A 460 0.66 18.91 -9.35
CA LEU A 460 1.49 19.06 -8.17
C LEU A 460 1.23 20.45 -7.59
N ILE A 461 0.72 20.51 -6.37
CA ILE A 461 0.34 21.74 -5.68
C ILE A 461 1.13 21.83 -4.38
N SER A 462 1.65 23.01 -4.04
CA SER A 462 2.21 23.27 -2.72
C SER A 462 1.21 24.04 -1.88
N TYR A 463 1.06 23.64 -0.62
CA TYR A 463 0.33 24.37 0.42
C TYR A 463 1.32 24.75 1.54
N PRO A 464 2.04 25.88 1.40
CA PRO A 464 3.10 26.25 2.33
C PRO A 464 2.62 26.43 3.77
N THR A 465 1.38 26.88 3.97
CA THR A 465 0.78 27.06 5.30
C THR A 465 0.47 25.75 6.00
N LEU A 466 0.35 24.66 5.24
CA LEU A 466 0.17 23.30 5.74
C LEU A 466 1.49 22.51 5.80
N GLY A 467 2.58 23.04 5.21
CA GLY A 467 3.87 22.35 5.14
C GLY A 467 3.83 21.08 4.27
N ILE A 468 3.05 21.08 3.19
CA ILE A 468 2.88 19.91 2.31
C ILE A 468 2.92 20.25 0.82
N TYR A 469 3.22 19.22 0.04
CA TYR A 469 2.85 19.08 -1.36
C TYR A 469 1.64 18.14 -1.48
N ASP A 470 0.75 18.43 -2.42
CA ASP A 470 -0.34 17.58 -2.88
C ASP A 470 -0.07 17.14 -4.32
N LEU A 471 0.17 15.85 -4.51
CA LEU A 471 0.22 15.22 -5.80
C LEU A 471 -1.18 14.67 -6.12
N VAL A 472 -1.85 15.33 -7.05
CA VAL A 472 -3.17 14.94 -7.54
C VAL A 472 -2.99 13.99 -8.73
N PHE A 473 -3.66 12.86 -8.69
CA PHE A 473 -3.63 11.87 -9.77
C PHE A 473 -5.02 11.32 -10.06
N TYR A 474 -5.17 10.79 -11.27
CA TYR A 474 -6.35 10.04 -11.66
C TYR A 474 -6.11 8.56 -11.45
N ASP A 475 -7.04 7.93 -10.73
CA ASP A 475 -7.12 6.48 -10.57
C ASP A 475 -8.17 5.92 -11.55
N ILE A 476 -7.76 4.98 -12.40
CA ILE A 476 -8.62 4.28 -13.34
C ILE A 476 -9.76 3.48 -12.67
N ASN A 477 -9.57 3.08 -11.41
CA ASN A 477 -10.56 2.37 -10.58
C ASN A 477 -11.58 3.33 -9.94
N SER A 478 -11.46 4.63 -10.19
CA SER A 478 -12.36 5.66 -9.66
C SER A 478 -13.75 5.64 -10.30
N VAL A 479 -13.86 5.13 -11.52
CA VAL A 479 -15.11 5.05 -12.29
C VAL A 479 -16.03 4.03 -11.63
N ARG A 480 -17.24 4.46 -11.24
CA ARG A 480 -18.28 3.65 -10.56
C ARG A 480 -19.67 4.08 -10.99
N GLU A 481 -20.69 3.28 -10.68
CA GLU A 481 -22.08 3.63 -11.01
C GLU A 481 -22.49 4.97 -10.40
N GLU A 482 -22.04 5.26 -9.18
CA GLU A 482 -22.31 6.53 -8.49
C GLU A 482 -21.41 7.67 -8.96
N ASN A 483 -20.31 7.37 -9.64
CA ASN A 483 -19.39 8.35 -10.20
C ASN A 483 -18.89 7.91 -11.59
N PRO A 484 -19.70 8.10 -12.64
CA PRO A 484 -19.41 7.55 -13.97
C PRO A 484 -18.24 8.25 -14.67
N ASP A 485 -17.91 9.47 -14.27
CA ASP A 485 -16.78 10.22 -14.83
C ASP A 485 -15.48 9.98 -14.04
N GLY A 486 -15.56 9.29 -12.90
CA GLY A 486 -14.43 9.06 -11.99
C GLY A 486 -14.11 10.26 -11.08
N PHE A 487 -13.02 10.16 -10.33
CA PHE A 487 -12.56 11.25 -9.45
C PHE A 487 -11.04 11.19 -9.24
N TYR A 488 -10.48 12.32 -8.82
CA TYR A 488 -9.06 12.42 -8.50
C TYR A 488 -8.78 11.96 -7.08
N TYR A 489 -7.58 11.42 -6.92
CA TYR A 489 -7.01 11.00 -5.66
C TYR A 489 -5.79 11.85 -5.36
N HIS A 490 -5.40 11.84 -4.09
CA HIS A 490 -4.36 12.71 -3.56
C HIS A 490 -3.28 11.88 -2.88
N MET A 491 -2.04 12.34 -3.04
CA MET A 491 -0.89 11.95 -2.24
C MET A 491 -0.34 13.20 -1.57
N TYR A 492 -0.39 13.24 -0.25
CA TYR A 492 0.22 14.31 0.52
C TYR A 492 1.65 13.95 0.91
N ILE A 493 2.58 14.88 0.71
CA ILE A 493 4.01 14.73 1.02
C ILE A 493 4.41 15.91 1.90
N LYS A 494 5.12 15.69 3.01
CA LYS A 494 5.67 16.80 3.80
C LYS A 494 6.66 17.64 2.97
N ASP A 495 6.73 18.94 3.22
CA ASP A 495 7.64 19.84 2.52
C ASP A 495 9.13 19.53 2.74
N ASP A 496 9.45 18.89 3.87
CA ASP A 496 10.76 18.32 4.18
C ASP A 496 10.98 16.89 3.64
N TYR A 497 9.99 16.35 2.94
CA TYR A 497 9.97 15.01 2.33
C TYR A 497 10.16 13.87 3.33
N SER A 498 9.96 14.11 4.63
CA SER A 498 10.17 13.09 5.67
C SER A 498 9.04 12.05 5.77
N ASP A 499 7.92 12.28 5.09
CA ASP A 499 6.71 11.50 5.23
C ASP A 499 5.76 11.71 4.04
N PHE A 500 4.87 10.74 3.81
CA PHE A 500 3.81 10.84 2.81
C PHE A 500 2.58 10.00 3.19
N VAL A 501 1.45 10.28 2.55
CA VAL A 501 0.27 9.41 2.60
C VAL A 501 -0.46 9.44 1.27
N ILE A 502 -0.80 8.27 0.74
CA ILE A 502 -1.61 8.09 -0.47
C ILE A 502 -2.97 7.52 -0.05
N GLN A 503 -4.06 8.13 -0.53
CA GLN A 503 -5.38 7.52 -0.42
C GLN A 503 -5.55 6.45 -1.50
N SER A 504 -5.80 5.21 -1.09
CA SER A 504 -6.37 4.16 -1.93
C SER A 504 -7.84 3.97 -1.57
N TYR A 505 -8.63 3.32 -2.43
CA TYR A 505 -10.07 3.15 -2.20
C TYR A 505 -10.41 2.48 -0.85
N SER A 506 -9.57 1.55 -0.36
CA SER A 506 -9.85 0.74 0.83
C SER A 506 -8.86 0.90 1.98
N HIS A 507 -7.74 1.60 1.77
CA HIS A 507 -6.67 1.76 2.75
C HIS A 507 -5.82 2.99 2.44
N GLU A 508 -4.96 3.37 3.39
CA GLU A 508 -3.96 4.40 3.20
C GLU A 508 -2.58 3.76 3.02
N ILE A 509 -1.81 4.29 2.07
CA ILE A 509 -0.44 3.86 1.84
C ILE A 509 0.48 4.91 2.48
N ARG A 510 1.39 4.43 3.32
CA ARG A 510 2.23 5.20 4.23
C ARG A 510 3.65 4.62 4.23
N PRO A 511 4.65 5.34 4.76
CA PRO A 511 6.03 4.87 4.82
C PRO A 511 6.26 3.50 5.48
N ASP A 512 5.34 3.03 6.30
CA ASP A 512 5.41 1.77 7.04
C ASP A 512 4.75 0.57 6.35
N ASN A 513 3.98 0.79 5.28
CA ASN A 513 3.31 -0.30 4.53
C ASN A 513 3.52 -0.25 3.02
N PHE A 514 4.16 0.78 2.46
CA PHE A 514 4.51 0.80 1.04
C PHE A 514 5.72 -0.12 0.76
N SER A 515 5.93 -0.49 -0.50
CA SER A 515 7.12 -1.21 -0.97
C SER A 515 7.91 -0.39 -1.98
N ASN A 516 7.23 0.21 -2.97
CA ASN A 516 7.84 1.17 -3.88
C ASN A 516 6.85 2.17 -4.47
N LEU A 517 7.40 3.29 -4.95
CA LEU A 517 6.80 4.29 -5.81
C LEU A 517 7.72 4.42 -7.03
N GLN A 518 7.19 4.37 -8.24
CA GLN A 518 7.97 4.42 -9.47
C GLN A 518 7.30 5.38 -10.45
N LEU A 519 7.99 6.47 -10.75
CA LEU A 519 7.52 7.52 -11.65
C LEU A 519 8.08 7.27 -13.05
N ILE A 520 7.21 7.34 -14.05
CA ILE A 520 7.60 7.19 -15.45
C ILE A 520 6.96 8.25 -16.34
N ASP A 521 7.79 8.88 -17.18
CA ASP A 521 7.35 9.64 -18.34
C ASP A 521 6.76 8.73 -19.43
N ILE A 522 5.62 9.12 -19.97
CA ILE A 522 4.94 8.39 -21.04
C ILE A 522 5.81 8.24 -22.30
N ASP A 523 6.71 9.19 -22.58
CA ASP A 523 7.64 9.09 -23.71
C ASP A 523 8.59 7.88 -23.57
N LYS A 524 8.88 7.40 -22.36
CA LYS A 524 9.71 6.19 -22.16
C LYS A 524 8.93 4.92 -22.50
N ILE A 525 7.64 4.88 -22.17
CA ILE A 525 6.72 3.83 -22.61
C ILE A 525 6.62 3.82 -24.14
N ALA A 526 6.48 5.00 -24.75
CA ALA A 526 6.38 5.14 -26.20
C ALA A 526 7.62 4.65 -26.97
N LYS A 527 8.82 4.66 -26.38
CA LYS A 527 10.04 4.13 -27.02
C LYS A 527 9.99 2.61 -27.23
N HIS A 528 9.37 1.91 -26.28
CA HIS A 528 9.20 0.46 -26.31
C HIS A 528 8.03 0.03 -27.22
N LYS A 529 7.23 0.99 -27.68
CA LYS A 529 6.15 0.77 -28.65
C LYS A 529 6.59 1.21 -30.05
N PRO A 530 6.68 0.33 -31.05
CA PRO A 530 6.66 0.79 -32.43
C PRO A 530 5.28 1.41 -32.74
N VAL A 531 5.32 2.66 -33.20
CA VAL A 531 4.15 3.47 -33.52
C VAL A 531 3.53 2.90 -34.80
N LYS A 532 2.55 1.98 -34.65
CA LYS A 532 1.90 1.17 -35.69
C LYS A 532 2.83 0.11 -36.28
N VAL A 533 2.49 -1.14 -36.00
CA VAL A 533 3.19 -2.31 -36.56
C VAL A 533 2.71 -2.50 -37.99
N SER A 534 3.47 -2.04 -38.98
CA SER A 534 3.31 -2.54 -40.35
C SER A 534 4.15 -3.82 -40.54
N GLU A 535 3.77 -4.68 -41.49
CA GLU A 535 4.60 -5.85 -41.86
C GLU A 535 6.02 -5.43 -42.29
N GLU A 536 6.20 -4.20 -42.79
CA GLU A 536 7.51 -3.65 -43.17
C GLU A 536 8.39 -3.30 -41.96
N ASP A 537 7.82 -2.72 -40.89
CA ASP A 537 8.57 -2.40 -39.66
C ASP A 537 9.10 -3.67 -38.97
N VAL A 538 8.32 -4.75 -39.10
CA VAL A 538 8.64 -6.09 -38.61
C VAL A 538 9.82 -6.72 -39.39
N GLU A 539 9.92 -6.50 -40.70
CA GLU A 539 11.05 -6.96 -41.51
C GLU A 539 12.35 -6.15 -41.26
N GLU A 540 12.22 -4.85 -40.94
CA GLU A 540 13.38 -3.99 -40.63
C GLU A 540 13.97 -4.32 -39.24
N LEU A 541 13.13 -4.68 -38.26
CA LEU A 541 13.55 -5.19 -36.93
C LEU A 541 14.28 -6.54 -37.02
N ASP A 542 13.81 -7.47 -37.86
CA ASP A 542 14.50 -8.76 -38.13
C ASP A 542 15.90 -8.56 -38.77
N SER A 543 16.18 -7.38 -39.32
CA SER A 543 17.45 -7.07 -40.02
C SER A 543 18.53 -6.44 -39.15
N GLN A 544 18.22 -6.05 -37.90
CA GLN A 544 19.23 -5.62 -36.93
C GLN A 544 19.98 -6.85 -36.40
N THR A 545 21.09 -7.15 -37.05
CA THR A 545 22.01 -8.23 -36.71
C THR A 545 22.47 -8.20 -35.25
N GLU A 546 22.58 -9.38 -34.63
CA GLU A 546 23.19 -9.71 -33.32
C GLU A 546 24.52 -9.01 -32.99
N SER A 547 25.17 -8.32 -33.94
CA SER A 547 26.50 -7.75 -33.82
C SER A 547 26.58 -6.45 -33.01
N ASP A 548 25.46 -5.76 -32.78
CA ASP A 548 25.46 -4.51 -31.99
C ASP A 548 25.20 -4.75 -30.48
N MET A 549 24.93 -6.00 -30.07
CA MET A 549 24.62 -6.39 -28.68
C MET A 549 25.86 -6.86 -27.89
N ILE A 550 26.97 -6.12 -27.97
CA ILE A 550 28.20 -6.45 -27.22
C ILE A 550 28.32 -5.54 -25.99
N GLU A 551 28.44 -6.19 -24.82
CA GLU A 551 28.99 -5.69 -23.53
C GLU A 551 28.08 -4.89 -22.57
N SER A 552 26.87 -5.38 -22.26
CA SER A 552 26.42 -5.32 -20.85
C SER A 552 26.62 -6.71 -20.25
N GLY A 553 27.36 -6.79 -19.13
CA GLY A 553 27.69 -8.06 -18.49
C GLY A 553 26.43 -8.87 -18.27
N LYS A 554 26.39 -10.14 -18.73
CA LYS A 554 25.24 -11.03 -18.56
C LYS A 554 24.86 -11.06 -17.07
N LYS A 555 23.59 -10.80 -16.76
CA LYS A 555 23.00 -10.93 -15.43
C LYS A 555 21.75 -11.78 -15.55
N SER A 556 21.42 -12.51 -14.49
CA SER A 556 20.15 -13.22 -14.39
C SER A 556 19.14 -12.37 -13.63
N ILE A 557 17.88 -12.39 -14.06
CA ILE A 557 16.79 -11.70 -13.37
C ILE A 557 16.04 -12.74 -12.56
N ILE A 558 15.94 -12.51 -11.25
CA ILE A 558 15.04 -13.25 -10.39
C ILE A 558 13.80 -12.39 -10.11
N SER A 559 12.62 -13.00 -10.27
CA SER A 559 11.34 -12.39 -9.97
C SER A 559 10.67 -13.19 -8.87
N VAL A 560 10.22 -12.50 -7.82
CA VAL A 560 9.60 -13.12 -6.65
C VAL A 560 8.34 -12.36 -6.27
N ILE A 561 7.27 -13.09 -5.95
CA ILE A 561 6.03 -12.50 -5.46
C ILE A 561 6.11 -12.32 -3.94
N LEU A 562 5.71 -11.14 -3.48
CA LEU A 562 5.61 -10.79 -2.06
C LEU A 562 4.22 -11.15 -1.48
N PRO A 563 4.11 -11.39 -0.16
CA PRO A 563 5.17 -11.29 0.86
C PRO A 563 5.88 -12.62 1.12
N LEU A 564 7.20 -12.57 1.25
CA LEU A 564 7.99 -13.63 1.90
C LEU A 564 8.63 -13.05 3.17
N SER A 565 8.52 -13.76 4.30
CA SER A 565 9.20 -13.37 5.53
C SER A 565 10.71 -13.62 5.48
N PHE A 566 11.12 -14.61 4.69
CA PHE A 566 12.49 -15.07 4.56
C PHE A 566 12.79 -15.55 3.14
N LEU A 567 13.89 -15.07 2.58
CA LEU A 567 14.45 -15.57 1.33
C LEU A 567 15.98 -15.48 1.35
N ARG A 568 16.68 -16.59 1.20
CA ARG A 568 18.14 -16.59 0.99
C ARG A 568 18.43 -17.02 -0.44
N ILE A 569 19.30 -16.30 -1.14
CA ILE A 569 19.74 -16.64 -2.49
C ILE A 569 21.26 -16.69 -2.51
N ASP A 570 21.84 -17.86 -2.72
CA ASP A 570 23.26 -18.08 -2.94
C ASP A 570 23.50 -18.38 -4.43
N TRP A 571 24.57 -17.82 -5.00
CA TRP A 571 25.02 -18.12 -6.37
C TRP A 571 26.46 -18.62 -6.34
N ASP A 572 26.76 -19.72 -7.04
CA ASP A 572 28.03 -20.45 -6.91
C ASP A 572 28.35 -20.95 -5.49
N SER A 573 29.05 -22.09 -5.40
CA SER A 573 29.31 -22.80 -4.12
C SER A 573 30.19 -22.08 -3.08
N SER A 574 30.66 -20.86 -3.34
CA SER A 574 31.62 -20.13 -2.48
C SER A 574 31.24 -18.70 -2.13
N SER A 575 30.11 -18.16 -2.62
CA SER A 575 29.64 -16.83 -2.24
C SER A 575 28.80 -16.88 -0.97
N GLU A 576 28.76 -15.78 -0.20
CA GLU A 576 27.87 -15.69 0.97
C GLU A 576 26.41 -15.39 0.60
N GLY A 577 26.12 -15.16 -0.69
CA GLY A 577 24.78 -14.88 -1.22
C GLY A 577 24.14 -13.60 -0.69
N ILE A 578 22.82 -13.48 -0.85
CA ILE A 578 21.98 -12.51 -0.15
C ILE A 578 20.99 -13.22 0.78
N LEU A 579 20.66 -12.55 1.88
CA LEU A 579 19.58 -12.93 2.79
C LEU A 579 18.60 -11.78 2.93
N LEU A 580 17.33 -12.07 2.67
CA LEU A 580 16.19 -11.20 2.83
C LEU A 580 15.39 -11.68 4.04
N GLU A 581 15.42 -10.92 5.13
CA GLU A 581 14.75 -11.27 6.38
C GLU A 581 14.32 -9.97 7.08
N ASP A 582 13.12 -9.95 7.67
CA ASP A 582 12.59 -8.79 8.42
C ASP A 582 12.64 -7.46 7.61
N GLY A 583 12.37 -7.55 6.31
CA GLY A 583 12.37 -6.39 5.40
C GLY A 583 13.76 -5.79 5.16
N GLN A 584 14.85 -6.55 5.38
CA GLN A 584 16.21 -6.10 5.11
C GLN A 584 16.97 -7.12 4.24
N MET A 585 17.74 -6.62 3.28
CA MET A 585 18.73 -7.42 2.56
C MET A 585 20.11 -7.30 3.23
N THR A 586 20.73 -8.44 3.50
CA THR A 586 22.09 -8.57 4.02
C THR A 586 22.91 -9.53 3.16
N GLY A 587 24.23 -9.62 3.39
CA GLY A 587 25.15 -10.44 2.57
C GLY A 587 25.85 -9.62 1.47
N GLU A 588 26.04 -10.21 0.30
CA GLU A 588 26.71 -9.61 -0.86
C GLU A 588 25.80 -8.63 -1.64
N THR A 589 25.18 -7.69 -0.92
CA THR A 589 24.15 -6.78 -1.48
C THR A 589 24.66 -5.87 -2.61
N GLN A 590 25.97 -5.65 -2.70
CA GLN A 590 26.60 -4.83 -3.76
C GLN A 590 26.67 -5.56 -5.10
N ALA A 591 26.52 -6.89 -5.11
CA ALA A 591 26.51 -7.70 -6.31
C ALA A 591 25.12 -7.80 -6.95
N VAL A 592 24.08 -7.35 -6.23
CA VAL A 592 22.69 -7.41 -6.64
C VAL A 592 22.21 -6.01 -6.98
N ASN A 593 21.53 -5.88 -8.11
CA ASN A 593 20.82 -4.65 -8.45
C ASN A 593 19.33 -4.86 -8.29
N TRP A 594 18.68 -3.91 -7.64
CA TRP A 594 17.23 -3.85 -7.65
C TRP A 594 16.72 -3.45 -9.03
N MET A 595 15.66 -4.10 -9.48
CA MET A 595 14.92 -3.73 -10.68
C MET A 595 13.52 -3.19 -10.31
N PRO A 596 12.97 -2.30 -11.14
CA PRO A 596 11.58 -1.86 -11.04
C PRO A 596 10.63 -3.04 -10.79
N SER A 597 9.73 -2.94 -9.82
CA SER A 597 8.72 -3.98 -9.61
C SER A 597 7.67 -3.94 -10.72
N ILE A 598 7.02 -5.09 -10.93
CA ILE A 598 5.89 -5.24 -11.85
C ILE A 598 4.63 -5.22 -11.00
N VAL A 599 3.72 -4.33 -11.37
CA VAL A 599 2.45 -4.17 -10.68
C VAL A 599 1.41 -5.06 -11.34
N ASN A 600 0.87 -6.03 -10.59
CA ASN A 600 -0.23 -6.86 -11.04
C ASN A 600 -1.43 -6.80 -10.07
N ASP A 601 -2.60 -6.49 -10.64
CA ASP A 601 -3.93 -6.72 -10.02
C ASP A 601 -4.06 -8.21 -9.66
N LEU A 602 -4.94 -8.70 -8.79
CA LEU A 602 -5.58 -10.02 -8.97
C LEU A 602 -6.97 -9.89 -8.37
N GLY A 603 -7.99 -10.18 -9.18
CA GLY A 603 -9.41 -9.88 -8.92
C GLY A 603 -10.04 -10.43 -7.62
N ASP A 604 -9.29 -11.17 -6.80
CA ASP A 604 -9.75 -11.84 -5.58
C ASP A 604 -9.12 -11.33 -4.26
N ASN A 605 -8.68 -10.06 -4.21
CA ASN A 605 -8.03 -9.38 -3.05
C ASN A 605 -6.59 -9.82 -2.74
N ALA A 606 -5.92 -10.49 -3.68
CA ALA A 606 -4.52 -10.86 -3.52
C ALA A 606 -3.68 -10.28 -4.66
N SER A 607 -3.59 -8.95 -4.72
CA SER A 607 -2.72 -8.30 -5.71
C SER A 607 -1.26 -8.71 -5.51
N GLN A 608 -0.64 -9.15 -6.60
CA GLN A 608 0.72 -9.70 -6.60
C GLN A 608 1.68 -8.69 -7.19
N VAL A 609 2.69 -8.31 -6.41
CA VAL A 609 3.79 -7.47 -6.88
C VAL A 609 4.98 -8.36 -7.13
N TYR A 610 5.47 -8.39 -8.37
CA TYR A 610 6.72 -9.09 -8.67
C TYR A 610 7.88 -8.15 -8.35
N SER A 611 8.55 -8.44 -7.25
CA SER A 611 9.84 -7.83 -6.93
C SER A 611 10.91 -8.47 -7.80
N ARG A 612 11.66 -7.64 -8.52
CA ARG A 612 12.69 -8.08 -9.47
C ARG A 612 14.07 -7.69 -8.98
N MET A 613 15.04 -8.58 -9.18
CA MET A 613 16.44 -8.34 -8.87
C MET A 613 17.33 -8.88 -9.98
N GLU A 614 18.36 -8.11 -10.35
CA GLU A 614 19.47 -8.64 -11.14
C GLU A 614 20.48 -9.29 -10.21
N LEU A 615 20.75 -10.56 -10.44
CA LEU A 615 21.77 -11.34 -9.76
C LEU A 615 23.02 -11.48 -10.63
N PRO A 616 24.20 -11.71 -10.01
CA PRO A 616 25.38 -12.14 -10.73
C PRO A 616 25.09 -13.40 -11.55
N ASP A 617 25.55 -13.42 -12.80
CA ASP A 617 25.40 -14.59 -13.66
C ASP A 617 26.14 -15.79 -13.07
N SER A 618 25.37 -16.85 -12.77
CA SER A 618 25.86 -18.09 -12.23
C SER A 618 25.22 -19.28 -12.93
N ARG A 619 25.97 -20.39 -12.96
CA ARG A 619 25.45 -21.67 -13.43
C ARG A 619 24.53 -22.34 -12.43
N ASN A 620 24.56 -21.92 -11.16
CA ASN A 620 23.82 -22.52 -10.07
C ASN A 620 23.34 -21.46 -9.07
N TYR A 621 22.04 -21.44 -8.82
CA TYR A 621 21.42 -20.69 -7.74
C TYR A 621 20.87 -21.67 -6.70
N SER A 622 21.10 -21.39 -5.43
CA SER A 622 20.48 -22.07 -4.30
C SER A 622 19.63 -21.06 -3.55
N ILE A 623 18.37 -21.41 -3.33
CA ILE A 623 17.36 -20.52 -2.78
C ILE A 623 16.74 -21.21 -1.58
N LYS A 624 16.69 -20.55 -0.44
CA LYS A 624 15.99 -21.03 0.76
C LYS A 624 14.81 -20.13 1.07
N CYS A 625 13.69 -20.74 1.44
CA CYS A 625 12.42 -20.07 1.72
C CYS A 625 11.76 -20.64 2.99
N SER A 626 10.79 -19.90 3.54
CA SER A 626 9.95 -20.40 4.62
C SER A 626 8.98 -21.46 4.09
N PRO A 627 8.94 -22.68 4.67
CA PRO A 627 8.03 -23.73 4.22
C PRO A 627 6.55 -23.44 4.51
N ASP A 628 6.26 -22.51 5.42
CA ASP A 628 4.91 -22.10 5.80
C ASP A 628 4.29 -21.07 4.82
N GLU A 629 5.02 -20.64 3.79
CA GLU A 629 4.61 -19.61 2.84
C GLU A 629 4.51 -20.15 1.40
N ASP A 630 3.65 -19.55 0.60
CA ASP A 630 3.57 -19.84 -0.83
C ASP A 630 4.80 -19.24 -1.54
N VAL A 631 5.55 -20.08 -2.24
CA VAL A 631 6.71 -19.68 -3.03
C VAL A 631 6.29 -19.52 -4.48
N ASN A 632 6.37 -18.30 -5.01
CA ASN A 632 6.24 -18.03 -6.44
C ASN A 632 7.48 -17.29 -6.94
N LEU A 633 8.29 -18.00 -7.71
CA LEU A 633 9.63 -17.58 -8.11
C LEU A 633 9.90 -17.93 -9.57
N SER A 634 10.54 -17.02 -10.29
CA SER A 634 11.14 -17.31 -11.59
C SER A 634 12.56 -16.78 -11.70
N ILE A 635 13.38 -17.46 -12.51
CA ILE A 635 14.74 -17.05 -12.84
C ILE A 635 14.88 -17.05 -14.36
N ASN A 636 15.19 -15.88 -14.91
CA ASN A 636 15.57 -15.68 -16.30
C ASN A 636 17.09 -15.48 -16.38
N THR A 637 17.80 -16.41 -17.01
CA THR A 637 19.27 -16.34 -17.19
C THR A 637 19.66 -15.71 -18.54
N GLY A 638 18.68 -15.20 -19.29
CA GLY A 638 18.81 -14.79 -20.68
C GLY A 638 18.68 -15.97 -21.65
N GLU A 639 19.45 -17.03 -21.45
CA GLU A 639 19.41 -18.23 -22.31
C GLU A 639 18.43 -19.30 -21.80
N GLY A 640 18.04 -19.24 -20.53
CA GLY A 640 17.14 -20.18 -19.88
C GLY A 640 16.10 -19.46 -19.04
N TYR A 641 14.99 -20.14 -18.80
CA TYR A 641 13.93 -19.67 -17.93
C TYR A 641 13.43 -20.83 -17.06
N TYR A 642 13.34 -20.59 -15.76
CA TYR A 642 12.94 -21.57 -14.74
C TYR A 642 11.91 -20.92 -13.84
N PHE A 643 10.93 -21.68 -13.37
CA PHE A 643 9.95 -21.17 -12.42
C PHE A 643 9.39 -22.27 -11.53
N ILE A 644 8.88 -21.83 -10.38
CA ILE A 644 8.20 -22.65 -9.40
C ILE A 644 7.10 -21.85 -8.71
N GLU A 645 5.93 -22.46 -8.60
CA GLU A 645 4.83 -22.07 -7.74
C GLU A 645 4.56 -23.26 -6.80
N ALA A 646 4.83 -23.11 -5.51
CA ALA A 646 4.75 -24.23 -4.58
C ALA A 646 4.38 -23.80 -3.17
N ASN A 647 3.76 -24.70 -2.41
CA ASN A 647 3.51 -24.56 -0.97
C ASN A 647 4.20 -25.72 -0.25
N GLY A 648 4.85 -25.48 0.90
CA GLY A 648 5.47 -26.54 1.70
C GLY A 648 6.92 -26.89 1.34
N ILE A 649 7.65 -26.01 0.64
CA ILE A 649 9.05 -26.23 0.23
C ILE A 649 10.04 -25.35 1.04
N GLU A 650 11.22 -25.88 1.32
CA GLU A 650 12.27 -25.19 2.10
C GLU A 650 13.48 -24.77 1.26
N ASP A 651 13.77 -25.52 0.20
CA ASP A 651 14.94 -25.31 -0.66
C ASP A 651 14.57 -25.45 -2.13
N VAL A 652 15.08 -24.54 -2.96
CA VAL A 652 15.05 -24.58 -4.43
C VAL A 652 16.46 -24.43 -4.97
N SER A 653 16.89 -25.29 -5.89
CA SER A 653 18.13 -25.14 -6.62
C SER A 653 17.85 -25.04 -8.12
N VAL A 654 18.42 -24.04 -8.78
CA VAL A 654 18.34 -23.87 -10.23
C VAL A 654 19.73 -24.02 -10.81
N SER A 655 19.89 -24.85 -11.84
CA SER A 655 21.15 -25.03 -12.53
C SER A 655 20.95 -25.13 -14.04
N ALA A 656 21.91 -24.58 -14.79
CA ALA A 656 21.89 -24.67 -16.25
C ALA A 656 22.00 -26.12 -16.76
N GLU A 657 22.67 -27.00 -16.00
CA GLU A 657 22.91 -28.40 -16.37
C GLU A 657 21.80 -29.35 -15.92
N ASN A 658 21.23 -29.13 -14.73
CA ASN A 658 20.27 -30.06 -14.10
C ASN A 658 18.86 -29.49 -13.97
N GLY A 659 18.58 -28.30 -14.50
CA GLY A 659 17.27 -27.66 -14.40
C GLY A 659 16.95 -27.17 -12.99
N ILE A 660 15.69 -27.30 -12.57
CA ILE A 660 15.20 -26.87 -11.25
C ILE A 660 14.96 -28.08 -10.35
N ALA A 661 15.41 -28.02 -9.11
CA ALA A 661 15.07 -29.00 -8.08
C ALA A 661 14.60 -28.30 -6.83
N PHE A 662 13.71 -28.94 -6.08
CA PHE A 662 13.12 -28.38 -4.87
C PHE A 662 12.86 -29.49 -3.85
N THR A 663 12.94 -29.13 -2.57
CA THR A 663 12.79 -30.06 -1.45
C THR A 663 11.78 -29.52 -0.44
N GLY A 664 10.94 -30.41 0.08
CA GLY A 664 9.99 -30.12 1.14
C GLY A 664 9.46 -31.40 1.79
N ASP A 665 8.74 -31.25 2.89
CA ASP A 665 8.13 -32.38 3.60
C ASP A 665 6.87 -32.86 2.89
N ASP A 666 5.80 -32.05 2.90
CA ASP A 666 4.56 -32.28 2.14
C ASP A 666 4.31 -31.01 1.32
N PHE A 667 4.38 -31.11 -0.01
CA PHE A 667 4.24 -29.94 -0.87
C PHE A 667 3.29 -30.17 -2.06
N THR A 668 2.68 -29.07 -2.50
CA THR A 668 2.06 -28.91 -3.81
C THR A 668 3.02 -28.09 -4.68
N PHE A 669 3.09 -28.40 -5.97
CA PHE A 669 3.94 -27.65 -6.88
C PHE A 669 3.35 -27.54 -8.29
N GLN A 670 3.71 -26.45 -8.95
CA GLN A 670 3.72 -26.26 -10.39
C GLN A 670 5.10 -25.68 -10.74
N ALA A 671 5.93 -26.47 -11.40
CA ALA A 671 7.31 -26.07 -11.70
C ALA A 671 7.70 -26.50 -13.12
N GLY A 672 8.56 -25.72 -13.74
CA GLY A 672 8.92 -25.93 -15.14
C GLY A 672 10.10 -25.11 -15.61
N GLN A 673 10.42 -25.31 -16.89
CA GLN A 673 11.49 -24.60 -17.56
C GLN A 673 11.27 -24.50 -19.07
N MET A 674 12.07 -23.66 -19.72
CA MET A 674 12.17 -23.60 -21.17
C MET A 674 12.92 -24.82 -21.74
N LEU A 675 12.41 -25.39 -22.83
CA LEU A 675 13.06 -26.46 -23.57
C LEU A 675 14.04 -25.89 -24.61
N THR A 676 15.33 -26.12 -24.42
CA THR A 676 16.38 -25.33 -25.11
C THR A 676 16.71 -25.78 -26.53
N GLY A 677 16.38 -27.02 -26.92
CA GLY A 677 16.69 -27.57 -28.24
C GLY A 677 15.66 -27.25 -29.34
N ASN A 678 14.74 -26.31 -29.11
CA ASN A 678 13.78 -25.85 -30.10
C ASN A 678 14.18 -24.47 -30.66
N GLU A 679 13.88 -24.21 -31.93
CA GLU A 679 14.04 -22.87 -32.51
C GLU A 679 13.07 -21.89 -31.85
N GLU A 680 11.80 -22.29 -31.74
CA GLU A 680 10.75 -21.58 -31.00
C GLU A 680 10.88 -21.80 -29.48
N VAL A 681 10.34 -20.84 -28.73
CA VAL A 681 10.23 -20.94 -27.27
C VAL A 681 9.13 -21.96 -26.93
N ILE A 682 9.50 -22.97 -26.14
CA ILE A 682 8.56 -23.94 -25.59
C ILE A 682 8.82 -24.03 -24.09
N LEU A 683 7.81 -23.76 -23.28
CA LEU A 683 7.84 -24.02 -21.84
C LEU A 683 7.13 -25.34 -21.56
N ALA A 684 7.72 -26.14 -20.68
CA ALA A 684 7.09 -27.33 -20.15
C ALA A 684 7.12 -27.31 -18.63
N GLN A 685 5.99 -27.63 -18.02
CA GLN A 685 5.82 -27.63 -16.57
C GLN A 685 5.04 -28.85 -16.10
N ALA A 686 5.40 -29.32 -14.91
CA ALA A 686 4.67 -30.36 -14.19
C ALA A 686 3.96 -29.75 -12.99
N ALA A 687 2.74 -30.23 -12.73
CA ALA A 687 2.00 -29.92 -11.51
C ALA A 687 1.69 -31.21 -10.75
N GLY A 688 1.82 -31.15 -9.43
CA GLY A 688 1.69 -32.34 -8.59
C GLY A 688 1.84 -32.11 -7.10
N THR A 689 1.88 -33.22 -6.37
CA THR A 689 2.13 -33.26 -4.93
C THR A 689 3.24 -34.27 -4.61
N GLY A 690 4.02 -34.01 -3.58
CA GLY A 690 5.15 -34.86 -3.24
C GLY A 690 5.76 -34.59 -1.88
N THR A 691 6.79 -35.37 -1.59
CA THR A 691 7.63 -35.28 -0.40
C THR A 691 9.09 -35.50 -0.79
N GLY A 692 10.03 -34.98 0.00
CA GLY A 692 11.46 -35.06 -0.28
C GLY A 692 11.88 -34.17 -1.44
N THR A 693 12.86 -34.60 -2.23
CA THR A 693 13.42 -33.82 -3.35
C THR A 693 12.82 -34.23 -4.69
N VAL A 694 12.32 -33.25 -5.44
CA VAL A 694 11.91 -33.36 -6.84
C VAL A 694 12.84 -32.52 -7.70
N SER A 695 13.18 -33.02 -8.88
CA SER A 695 13.99 -32.35 -9.88
C SER A 695 13.30 -32.40 -11.23
N ILE A 696 13.30 -31.27 -11.93
CA ILE A 696 12.73 -31.07 -13.24
C ILE A 696 13.86 -30.59 -14.15
N SER A 697 14.25 -31.42 -15.10
CA SER A 697 15.35 -31.16 -16.04
C SER A 697 14.89 -31.30 -17.48
N GLU A 698 15.63 -30.69 -18.40
CA GLU A 698 15.42 -30.89 -19.84
C GLU A 698 16.51 -31.80 -20.40
N THR A 699 16.13 -32.75 -21.27
CA THR A 699 17.09 -33.54 -22.03
C THR A 699 16.55 -33.88 -23.40
N GLY A 700 17.11 -33.24 -24.44
CA GLY A 700 16.77 -33.55 -25.83
C GLY A 700 15.34 -33.12 -26.18
N ASN A 701 14.91 -31.95 -25.71
CA ASN A 701 13.54 -31.43 -25.80
C ASN A 701 12.49 -32.26 -25.06
N GLU A 702 12.91 -32.98 -24.03
CA GLU A 702 12.03 -33.75 -23.15
C GLU A 702 12.07 -33.14 -21.76
N LEU A 703 10.91 -33.05 -21.10
CA LEU A 703 10.81 -32.70 -19.69
C LEU A 703 10.95 -33.98 -18.86
N HIS A 704 11.93 -34.01 -17.98
CA HIS A 704 12.19 -35.12 -17.07
C HIS A 704 11.85 -34.68 -15.65
N VAL A 705 10.99 -35.42 -14.97
CA VAL A 705 10.68 -35.23 -13.55
C VAL A 705 11.21 -36.43 -12.78
N ASN A 706 12.22 -36.19 -11.95
CA ASN A 706 12.89 -37.20 -11.14
C ASN A 706 12.74 -36.87 -9.66
N SER A 707 12.46 -37.88 -8.84
CA SER A 707 12.32 -37.71 -7.40
C SER A 707 12.90 -38.89 -6.63
N GLN A 708 13.30 -38.65 -5.38
CA GLN A 708 13.82 -39.70 -4.51
C GLN A 708 12.69 -40.61 -4.00
N GLU A 709 11.55 -40.00 -3.67
CA GLU A 709 10.33 -40.67 -3.24
C GLU A 709 9.26 -40.54 -4.34
N PRO A 710 8.32 -41.50 -4.47
CA PRO A 710 7.26 -41.38 -5.45
C PRO A 710 6.49 -40.07 -5.27
N VAL A 711 6.36 -39.31 -6.36
CA VAL A 711 5.56 -38.08 -6.39
C VAL A 711 4.36 -38.25 -7.29
N GLN A 712 3.25 -37.63 -6.90
CA GLN A 712 2.03 -37.61 -7.67
C GLN A 712 2.12 -36.51 -8.72
N ILE A 713 2.27 -36.89 -9.99
CA ILE A 713 2.18 -35.98 -11.14
C ILE A 713 0.73 -35.94 -11.60
N GLU A 714 0.08 -34.80 -11.40
CA GLU A 714 -1.33 -34.60 -11.76
C GLU A 714 -1.44 -34.23 -13.23
N SER A 715 -0.63 -33.29 -13.70
CA SER A 715 -0.67 -32.81 -15.08
C SER A 715 0.67 -32.30 -15.58
N ILE A 716 0.80 -32.28 -16.92
CA ILE A 716 1.85 -31.57 -17.64
C ILE A 716 1.20 -30.49 -18.48
N THR A 717 1.74 -29.28 -18.43
CA THR A 717 1.31 -28.17 -19.27
C THR A 717 2.46 -27.74 -20.17
N THR A 718 2.16 -27.53 -21.44
CA THR A 718 3.06 -26.95 -22.43
C THR A 718 2.54 -25.58 -22.82
N ILE A 719 3.44 -24.60 -22.93
CA ILE A 719 3.14 -23.29 -23.47
C ILE A 719 4.04 -23.09 -24.68
N GLN A 720 3.43 -22.81 -25.82
CA GLN A 720 4.12 -22.49 -27.06
C GLN A 720 3.24 -21.54 -27.84
N ASN A 721 3.79 -20.42 -28.30
CA ASN A 721 3.04 -19.44 -29.09
C ASN A 721 1.71 -19.00 -28.46
N MET A 722 1.73 -18.71 -27.15
CA MET A 722 0.55 -18.37 -26.33
C MET A 722 -0.49 -19.48 -26.21
N GLU A 723 -0.33 -20.61 -26.89
CA GLU A 723 -1.20 -21.78 -26.75
C GLU A 723 -0.81 -22.61 -25.51
N VAL A 724 -1.81 -22.91 -24.69
CA VAL A 724 -1.65 -23.71 -23.47
C VAL A 724 -2.24 -25.09 -23.71
N THR A 725 -1.39 -26.11 -23.73
CA THR A 725 -1.81 -27.51 -23.84
C THR A 725 -1.60 -28.22 -22.52
N ARG A 726 -2.69 -28.64 -21.87
CA ARG A 726 -2.67 -29.40 -20.62
C ARG A 726 -2.95 -30.88 -20.87
N HIS A 727 -2.11 -31.74 -20.30
CA HIS A 727 -2.22 -33.19 -20.32
C HIS A 727 -2.43 -33.70 -18.89
N GLU A 728 -3.58 -34.31 -18.64
CA GLU A 728 -3.85 -35.02 -17.39
C GLU A 728 -3.02 -36.31 -17.34
N VAL A 729 -2.24 -36.47 -16.28
CA VAL A 729 -1.35 -37.62 -16.05
C VAL A 729 -1.89 -38.48 -14.91
N ASN A 730 -2.14 -37.86 -13.75
CA ASN A 730 -2.65 -38.50 -12.54
C ASN A 730 -1.91 -39.80 -12.16
N GLN A 731 -0.59 -39.71 -12.01
CA GLN A 731 0.28 -40.86 -11.75
C GLN A 731 1.30 -40.60 -10.65
N GLU A 732 1.49 -41.59 -9.79
CA GLU A 732 2.56 -41.65 -8.79
C GLU A 732 3.80 -42.35 -9.37
N THR A 733 4.95 -41.66 -9.39
CA THR A 733 6.20 -42.20 -9.94
C THR A 733 7.44 -41.50 -9.37
N THR A 734 8.61 -42.13 -9.48
CA THR A 734 9.91 -41.50 -9.16
C THR A 734 10.64 -40.95 -10.38
N ASP A 735 10.17 -41.32 -11.56
CA ASP A 735 10.77 -40.94 -12.85
C ASP A 735 9.63 -40.80 -13.87
N PHE A 736 9.57 -39.64 -14.51
CA PHE A 736 8.56 -39.31 -15.50
C PHE A 736 9.18 -38.53 -16.65
N ILE A 737 8.88 -38.95 -17.87
CA ILE A 737 9.41 -38.33 -19.08
C ILE A 737 8.25 -37.89 -19.97
N TRP A 738 8.30 -36.63 -20.37
CA TRP A 738 7.34 -36.06 -21.30
C TRP A 738 8.04 -35.41 -22.48
N LYS A 739 7.49 -35.59 -23.69
CA LYS A 739 7.93 -34.88 -24.89
C LYS A 739 6.79 -34.09 -25.49
N PRO A 740 7.07 -32.88 -26.03
CA PRO A 740 6.15 -32.17 -26.90
C PRO A 740 5.64 -33.10 -28.02
N ASP A 741 4.35 -33.02 -28.33
CA ASP A 741 3.65 -33.80 -29.37
C ASP A 741 3.48 -35.31 -29.14
N SER A 742 3.80 -35.81 -27.94
CA SER A 742 3.73 -37.25 -27.63
C SER A 742 2.78 -37.58 -26.48
N THR A 743 2.25 -38.80 -26.49
CA THR A 743 1.55 -39.36 -25.32
C THR A 743 2.56 -39.59 -24.19
N PRO A 744 2.26 -39.25 -22.92
CA PRO A 744 3.18 -39.41 -21.80
C PRO A 744 3.79 -40.82 -21.72
N LYS A 745 5.09 -40.91 -21.42
CA LYS A 745 5.80 -42.20 -21.29
C LYS A 745 6.43 -42.31 -19.91
N THR A 746 6.16 -43.42 -19.23
CA THR A 746 6.84 -43.76 -17.98
C THR A 746 7.89 -44.81 -18.25
N GLU A 747 9.15 -44.54 -17.89
CA GLU A 747 10.09 -45.64 -17.71
C GLU A 747 9.73 -46.36 -16.41
N SER A 748 9.41 -47.65 -16.51
CA SER A 748 9.10 -48.45 -15.32
C SER A 748 10.34 -48.53 -14.45
N SER A 749 10.35 -47.84 -13.30
CA SER A 749 11.32 -48.11 -12.26
C SER A 749 11.06 -49.52 -11.74
N VAL A 750 11.90 -50.47 -12.19
CA VAL A 750 11.90 -51.83 -11.65
C VAL A 750 12.34 -51.69 -10.19
N ASN A 751 11.38 -51.72 -9.28
CA ASN A 751 11.63 -51.77 -7.85
C ASN A 751 12.37 -53.08 -7.54
N TRP A 752 13.71 -53.05 -7.56
CA TRP A 752 14.58 -54.20 -7.29
C TRP A 752 14.33 -54.80 -5.90
N SER A 753 13.76 -54.01 -4.98
CA SER A 753 13.27 -54.44 -3.66
C SER A 753 12.16 -55.49 -3.77
N PHE A 754 11.31 -55.43 -4.79
CA PHE A 754 10.20 -56.37 -4.99
C PHE A 754 10.67 -57.66 -5.68
N MET A 755 11.64 -57.58 -6.59
CA MET A 755 12.24 -58.77 -7.24
C MET A 755 13.13 -59.60 -6.29
N LEU A 756 13.75 -58.98 -5.28
CA LEU A 756 14.47 -59.71 -4.23
C LEU A 756 13.54 -60.31 -3.16
N GLY A 757 12.32 -59.79 -3.00
CA GLY A 757 11.31 -60.31 -2.06
C GLY A 757 10.49 -61.50 -2.57
N VAL A 758 10.41 -61.71 -3.90
CA VAL A 758 9.60 -62.78 -4.52
C VAL A 758 10.47 -63.95 -5.03
N GLY A 759 11.81 -63.81 -5.01
CA GLY A 759 12.78 -64.83 -5.46
C GLY A 759 13.22 -65.89 -4.42
N ILE A 760 12.74 -65.83 -3.17
CA ILE A 760 13.08 -66.81 -2.12
C ILE A 760 11.80 -67.21 -1.35
N PRO A 761 10.90 -68.00 -1.97
CA PRO A 761 10.49 -69.26 -1.34
C PRO A 761 10.16 -70.41 -2.32
N VAL A 762 10.72 -70.44 -3.55
CA VAL A 762 10.48 -71.55 -4.51
C VAL A 762 11.58 -72.63 -4.51
N LEU A 763 12.67 -72.45 -3.74
CA LEU A 763 13.79 -73.40 -3.66
C LEU A 763 13.86 -74.23 -2.35
N THR A 764 12.87 -74.14 -1.47
CA THR A 764 12.82 -74.89 -0.19
C THR A 764 11.67 -75.90 -0.08
N VAL A 765 10.92 -76.16 -1.17
CA VAL A 765 9.82 -77.17 -1.17
C VAL A 765 10.16 -78.43 -1.99
N SER A 766 11.27 -78.47 -2.73
CA SER A 766 11.68 -79.63 -3.55
C SER A 766 12.70 -80.59 -2.90
N SER A 767 13.12 -80.35 -1.65
CA SER A 767 14.14 -81.16 -0.95
C SER A 767 13.68 -81.82 0.36
N VAL A 768 12.38 -81.79 0.69
CA VAL A 768 11.83 -82.46 1.89
C VAL A 768 10.92 -83.67 1.58
N TRP A 769 10.66 -83.96 0.30
CA TRP A 769 9.80 -85.09 -0.12
C TRP A 769 10.56 -86.32 -0.66
N PHE A 770 11.81 -86.54 -0.25
CA PHE A 770 12.57 -87.75 -0.67
C PHE A 770 13.22 -88.56 0.48
N VAL A 771 12.86 -88.31 1.75
CA VAL A 771 13.44 -89.07 2.90
C VAL A 771 12.40 -89.66 3.86
N LEU A 772 11.10 -89.64 3.55
CA LEU A 772 10.11 -90.37 4.36
C LEU A 772 9.16 -91.22 3.50
N ALA A 773 9.38 -92.54 3.65
CA ALA A 773 8.53 -93.68 3.30
C ALA A 773 8.54 -94.18 1.85
N HIS A 774 8.96 -95.45 1.75
CA HIS A 774 8.43 -96.54 0.92
C HIS A 774 7.82 -96.19 -0.45
#